data_AF-A0A0C3CJG3-F1
#
_entry.id   AF-A0A0C3CJG3-F1
#
_cell.length_a   1.000
_cell.length_b   1.000
_cell.length_c   1.000
_cell.angle_alpha   90.00
_cell.angle_beta   90.00
_cell.angle_gamma   90.00
#
_symmetry.space_group_name_H-M   'P 1'
#
loop_
_entity.id
_entity.type
_entity.pdbx_description
1 polymer ?
#
loop_
_entity_poly.entity_id
_entity_poly.type
_entity_poly.pdbx_seq_one_letter_code
_entity_poly.pdbx_strand_id
1 'polypeptide(L)'
;MDIGLDHLLNLQSSQPNEDVVLSLVDKKGNQCPARLSVRVTQDSTSAVAGGAVEQAQTSAQMLSRPLVNVSDALTNVSNTLLNQQNIVTSFDALMKKVEVLVKVGDEVAKIHPYVNFAWQVLSAGMKMVQAQQARDQRILDLVVTMDTTYSFVVSADELKNQPVLQDIIKEILKQTIECGYFIREYTRRSFGERVVVHPFAEFDDQIAAFCTAFADLRKDFDSRLTLSTALFLSQAMTKIDAIRRDQLLSHLKPVDMNEYNRNGCLPDTRLDVTKVIIDWIADESSDRKHVLWLYGLAGSGKSTLSTTIARMMRDLQRLGGFFFFDRDIPERGAAKLVTMLSYQLANFDGRIGVEISRIVDSIPNIAEMPLEFQFATLLSVNALRSVEWTRGSIIIVVDAIDESGSEADRKILMEALSKGLSGLPLFVRIMVVSRQEPDIQRALGSHSHVRPYLLEFDSAETMGDILQFVRHRLEEIRVKGGFLGTDWPGDDKINALADRASGLFIWASTACLYIESYDPDQRLCELIDQWSESNSSGPFAQLDSLYKTGLQSGGLWDDPSFSSDCCSILGAILCARIPLSYSVMDALLVLPQHRPSRKSISRLTCVLRISETEGIRILHPSFHDYLSKRCSGEQWTIDLEFHNKELALRCINLLDKDGSEYVIQSKLSRNDTNLHQLAYDGHRFAQYFANTIQEHPLLLYTTALPFTPANTSIHKKFCHNHWLKVVCGVEKTWPRQLLQFQGHNDVVYSVAFSPDGSKIVSGSFDKTIRVWDASTGVEMLPPLQGHDGYIYSVAFSPDGSKIVSGSGDKTIRVWDASTGVEMLPPLQGHDDYIDSVAFSSDGSKIVSGSHDKTIRVWDARMGVEMLPSLQGHDSHIYSVAFSPDGSKIVSGSYDKTIRVWDASTGIEMLPPLEGYDSHIYSVAFSPDGSKIVSGSDDKTIRVWDVSMGVEMLPPLQGHDSSIDSVAFSPDGSKIVSGSFDKTIRVWDASTGVEMLPPLQGHDSYISSVAFSSDGSKIVSGSYDMTILVWDAITGVELPHAQTVVDGSVLNGPLISLKKGWFTNLNTGRCLGRFPVGASFHCLQVRGSTLFGWTSAYQLVIIHFLTQ
;
A
#
# COMPACT_ATOMS: atom_id res chain seq x y z
N MET A 1 23.69 16.01 -19.31
CA MET A 1 24.25 17.31 -18.92
C MET A 1 24.44 17.22 -17.43
N ASP A 2 25.69 17.17 -16.95
CA ASP A 2 25.97 17.35 -15.53
C ASP A 2 26.21 18.83 -15.29
N ILE A 3 25.30 19.47 -14.56
CA ILE A 3 25.50 20.83 -14.07
C ILE A 3 25.94 20.67 -12.62
N GLY A 4 27.20 21.02 -12.34
CA GLY A 4 27.73 20.98 -10.98
C GLY A 4 26.96 21.93 -10.07
N LEU A 5 26.49 21.41 -8.92
CA LEU A 5 25.72 22.14 -7.91
C LEU A 5 26.43 23.42 -7.45
N ASP A 6 27.78 23.40 -7.44
CA ASP A 6 28.63 24.52 -7.06
C ASP A 6 28.51 25.74 -7.99
N HIS A 7 28.11 25.52 -9.25
CA HIS A 7 27.93 26.62 -10.21
C HIS A 7 26.60 27.34 -9.97
N LEU A 8 25.56 26.62 -9.57
CA LEU A 8 24.25 27.17 -9.19
C LEU A 8 24.32 27.89 -7.83
N LEU A 9 25.07 27.35 -6.87
CA LEU A 9 25.26 27.97 -5.56
C LEU A 9 26.08 29.28 -5.63
N ASN A 10 27.06 29.36 -6.54
CA ASN A 10 27.81 30.61 -6.75
C ASN A 10 26.93 31.72 -7.37
N LEU A 11 25.99 31.38 -8.26
CA LEU A 11 25.01 32.33 -8.82
C LEU A 11 24.00 32.81 -7.76
N GLN A 12 23.70 32.00 -6.74
CA GLN A 12 22.82 32.37 -5.63
C GLN A 12 23.44 33.43 -4.69
N SER A 13 24.78 33.49 -4.62
CA SER A 13 25.49 34.45 -3.76
C SER A 13 25.47 35.89 -4.28
N SER A 14 25.21 36.09 -5.58
CA SER A 14 25.27 37.41 -6.20
C SER A 14 23.91 38.12 -6.29
N GLN A 15 22.78 37.40 -6.38
CA GLN A 15 21.42 38.00 -6.44
C GLN A 15 20.33 37.07 -5.85
N PRO A 16 19.80 37.33 -4.64
CA PRO A 16 18.69 36.57 -4.07
C PRO A 16 17.34 36.99 -4.68
N ASN A 17 16.46 36.02 -4.99
CA ASN A 17 15.08 36.17 -5.48
C ASN A 17 14.83 36.52 -6.96
N GLU A 18 15.80 36.41 -7.86
CA GLU A 18 15.54 36.48 -9.32
C GLU A 18 15.52 35.08 -9.99
N ASP A 19 14.73 34.92 -11.04
CA ASP A 19 14.60 33.68 -11.80
C ASP A 19 15.83 33.49 -12.72
N VAL A 20 16.62 32.43 -12.48
CA VAL A 20 17.76 32.11 -13.35
C VAL A 20 17.26 31.33 -14.56
N VAL A 21 17.34 31.95 -15.75
CA VAL A 21 16.89 31.35 -17.01
C VAL A 21 18.07 30.78 -17.79
N LEU A 22 18.04 29.47 -18.04
CA LEU A 22 19.04 28.75 -18.81
C LEU A 22 18.48 28.41 -20.21
N SER A 23 19.20 28.81 -21.25
CA SER A 23 18.89 28.49 -22.65
C SER A 23 19.59 27.20 -23.09
N LEU A 24 18.82 26.24 -23.59
CA LEU A 24 19.35 24.93 -24.00
C LEU A 24 19.91 24.97 -25.43
N VAL A 25 21.00 24.26 -25.65
CA VAL A 25 21.67 24.11 -26.94
C VAL A 25 21.83 22.61 -27.22
N ASP A 26 21.55 22.18 -28.46
CA ASP A 26 21.69 20.76 -28.83
C ASP A 26 23.17 20.32 -28.90
N LYS A 27 23.40 19.01 -29.07
CA LYS A 27 24.76 18.43 -29.16
C LYS A 27 25.60 18.94 -30.34
N LYS A 28 25.00 19.69 -31.29
CA LYS A 28 25.67 20.29 -32.44
C LYS A 28 25.83 21.81 -32.32
N GLY A 29 25.41 22.43 -31.21
CA GLY A 29 25.59 23.85 -30.94
C GLY A 29 24.44 24.75 -31.43
N ASN A 30 23.31 24.18 -31.84
CA ASN A 30 22.15 24.97 -32.27
C ASN A 30 21.22 25.30 -31.08
N GLN A 31 20.78 26.56 -30.97
CA GLN A 31 19.88 27.00 -29.90
C GLN A 31 18.50 26.34 -30.03
N CYS A 32 18.04 25.70 -28.95
CA CYS A 32 16.69 25.19 -28.83
C CYS A 32 15.75 26.28 -28.29
N PRO A 33 14.47 26.33 -28.71
CA PRO A 33 13.52 27.33 -28.26
C PRO A 33 13.02 27.13 -26.81
N ALA A 34 13.32 25.99 -26.18
CA ALA A 34 12.90 25.69 -24.80
C ALA A 34 13.84 26.35 -23.77
N ARG A 35 13.25 27.05 -22.79
CA ARG A 35 13.94 27.71 -21.68
C ARG A 35 13.61 27.02 -20.35
N LEU A 36 14.63 26.77 -19.53
CA LEU A 36 14.47 26.28 -18.16
C LEU A 36 14.64 27.46 -17.20
N SER A 37 13.70 27.68 -16.28
CA SER A 37 13.82 28.69 -15.23
C SER A 37 13.85 28.00 -13.86
N VAL A 38 14.79 28.38 -13.01
CA VAL A 38 14.98 27.80 -11.68
C VAL A 38 14.90 28.91 -10.64
N ARG A 39 13.98 28.76 -9.68
CA ARG A 39 13.81 29.63 -8.51
C ARG A 39 14.08 28.83 -7.25
N VAL A 40 14.98 29.32 -6.39
CA VAL A 40 15.31 28.69 -5.10
C VAL A 40 14.77 29.57 -3.97
N THR A 41 13.76 29.09 -3.25
CA THR A 41 13.19 29.77 -2.06
C THR A 41 13.78 29.20 -0.77
N GLN A 42 14.13 30.07 0.19
CA GLN A 42 14.55 29.66 1.53
C GLN A 42 13.32 29.41 2.41
N ASP A 43 13.06 28.14 2.75
CA ASP A 43 12.22 27.78 3.89
C ASP A 43 13.09 27.58 5.13
N SER A 44 12.75 28.27 6.21
CA SER A 44 13.47 28.28 7.49
C SER A 44 12.74 27.44 8.52
N THR A 45 12.79 26.11 8.40
CA THR A 45 12.31 25.21 9.47
C THR A 45 13.08 23.89 9.51
N SER A 46 14.18 23.84 10.27
CA SER A 46 14.73 22.58 10.82
C SER A 46 15.80 22.82 11.90
N ALA A 47 15.46 23.45 13.02
CA ALA A 47 16.37 23.48 14.16
C ALA A 47 15.74 23.69 15.55
N VAL A 48 14.46 23.42 15.80
CA VAL A 48 13.91 23.46 17.18
C VAL A 48 12.74 22.48 17.33
N ALA A 49 12.99 21.17 17.29
CA ALA A 49 11.93 20.17 17.53
C ALA A 49 12.24 19.14 18.63
N GLY A 50 13.45 19.14 19.20
CA GLY A 50 13.81 18.16 20.25
C GLY A 50 13.50 18.60 21.68
N GLY A 51 13.71 19.88 22.03
CA GLY A 51 13.68 20.32 23.43
C GLY A 51 12.38 20.98 23.92
N ALA A 52 11.54 21.48 23.02
CA ALA A 52 10.36 22.28 23.38
C ALA A 52 9.12 21.44 23.74
N VAL A 53 9.06 20.17 23.32
CA VAL A 53 7.92 19.28 23.56
C VAL A 53 7.97 18.70 24.98
N GLU A 54 9.16 18.41 25.51
CA GLU A 54 9.33 17.93 26.90
C GLU A 54 9.05 19.02 27.95
N GLN A 55 9.44 20.27 27.69
CA GLN A 55 9.19 21.41 28.61
C GLN A 55 7.73 21.90 28.61
N ALA A 56 7.00 21.72 27.51
CA ALA A 56 5.58 22.07 27.43
C ALA A 56 4.69 21.09 28.20
N GLN A 57 5.04 19.80 28.22
CA GLN A 57 4.33 18.78 29.01
C GLN A 57 4.57 18.93 30.52
N THR A 58 5.76 19.38 30.95
CA THR A 58 6.04 19.66 32.37
C THR A 58 5.31 20.93 32.86
N SER A 59 5.16 21.92 31.98
CA SER A 59 4.50 23.20 32.32
C SER A 59 2.98 23.08 32.45
N ALA A 60 2.35 22.14 31.73
CA ALA A 60 0.91 21.88 31.83
C ALA A 60 0.51 21.16 33.14
N GLN A 61 1.41 20.35 33.72
CA GLN A 61 1.16 19.66 34.99
C GLN A 61 1.33 20.56 36.24
N MET A 62 2.04 21.69 36.10
CA MET A 62 2.27 22.65 37.19
C MET A 62 1.06 23.55 37.52
N LEU A 63 0.00 23.55 36.69
CA LEU A 63 -1.18 24.41 36.86
C LEU A 63 -2.28 23.81 37.76
N SER A 64 -1.92 22.95 38.72
CA SER A 64 -2.88 22.41 39.68
C SER A 64 -2.33 22.28 41.12
N ARG A 65 -2.17 23.40 41.84
CA ARG A 65 -2.52 23.60 43.28
C ARG A 65 -2.07 24.98 43.83
N PRO A 66 -2.70 25.50 44.91
CA PRO A 66 -2.71 26.94 45.22
C PRO A 66 -1.65 27.41 46.25
N LEU A 67 -1.25 28.68 46.08
CA LEU A 67 -0.72 29.69 47.02
C LEU A 67 -0.33 29.26 48.45
N VAL A 68 0.97 29.36 48.83
CA VAL A 68 1.49 29.84 50.13
C VAL A 68 3.00 30.19 49.98
N ASN A 69 3.42 31.33 50.56
CA ASN A 69 4.80 31.78 50.89
C ASN A 69 5.74 32.32 49.79
N VAL A 70 5.58 33.61 49.45
CA VAL A 70 6.65 34.45 48.83
C VAL A 70 6.99 35.70 49.70
N SER A 71 6.40 35.79 50.91
CA SER A 71 6.64 36.89 51.85
C SER A 71 8.03 36.86 52.51
N ASP A 72 8.61 35.67 52.73
CA ASP A 72 9.67 35.51 53.73
C ASP A 72 11.10 35.46 53.16
N ALA A 73 11.27 35.56 51.83
CA ALA A 73 12.60 35.57 51.20
C ALA A 73 13.08 36.99 50.80
N LEU A 74 12.19 37.98 50.76
CA LEU A 74 12.47 39.34 50.26
C LEU A 74 13.02 40.31 51.32
N THR A 75 13.11 39.88 52.59
CA THR A 75 13.61 40.72 53.70
C THR A 75 15.13 40.62 53.93
N ASN A 76 15.83 39.68 53.30
CA ASN A 76 17.27 39.46 53.56
C ASN A 76 18.25 40.11 52.56
N VAL A 77 17.77 40.83 51.54
CA VAL A 77 18.67 41.50 50.56
C VAL A 77 18.86 43.00 50.85
N SER A 78 18.09 43.56 51.80
CA SER A 78 18.11 45.00 52.08
C SER A 78 19.28 45.51 52.93
N ASN A 79 20.26 44.72 53.41
CA ASN A 79 21.22 45.22 54.41
C ASN A 79 22.69 44.78 54.29
N THR A 80 23.26 44.74 53.08
CA THR A 80 24.74 44.77 52.94
C THR A 80 25.17 45.76 51.85
N LEU A 81 25.06 47.04 52.20
CA LEU A 81 25.82 48.15 51.61
C LEU A 81 27.33 47.96 51.87
N LEU A 82 28.15 48.10 50.83
CA LEU A 82 29.34 48.96 50.75
C LEU A 82 30.33 48.42 49.71
N ASN A 83 30.40 49.05 48.53
CA ASN A 83 31.67 49.41 47.92
C ASN A 83 31.47 50.46 46.81
N GLN A 84 31.94 51.68 47.11
CA GLN A 84 31.84 52.93 46.34
C GLN A 84 32.66 52.94 45.02
N GLN A 85 32.96 51.79 44.42
CA GLN A 85 33.78 51.69 43.20
C GLN A 85 33.02 51.24 41.94
N ASN A 86 31.75 50.84 42.06
CA ASN A 86 30.93 50.42 40.90
C ASN A 86 30.11 51.54 40.26
N ILE A 87 30.09 52.74 40.83
CA ILE A 87 29.24 53.85 40.35
C ILE A 87 29.93 54.62 39.20
N VAL A 88 31.25 54.84 39.28
CA VAL A 88 32.00 55.59 38.24
C VAL A 88 32.17 54.76 36.95
N THR A 89 32.33 53.44 37.07
CA THR A 89 32.43 52.51 35.93
C THR A 89 31.07 52.21 35.28
N SER A 90 29.97 52.25 36.04
CA SER A 90 28.60 52.18 35.50
C SER A 90 28.24 53.45 34.72
N PHE A 91 28.65 54.63 35.19
CA PHE A 91 28.37 55.92 34.54
C PHE A 91 29.12 56.11 33.23
N ASP A 92 30.38 55.65 33.15
CA ASP A 92 31.20 55.71 31.93
C ASP A 92 30.71 54.72 30.85
N ALA A 93 30.19 53.56 31.27
CA ALA A 93 29.51 52.60 30.39
C ALA A 93 28.13 53.09 29.91
N LEU A 94 27.41 53.85 30.74
CA LEU A 94 26.15 54.50 30.40
C LEU A 94 26.38 55.63 29.37
N MET A 95 27.39 56.48 29.59
CA MET A 95 27.72 57.58 28.68
C MET A 95 28.13 57.09 27.28
N LYS A 96 28.86 55.98 27.18
CA LYS A 96 29.17 55.33 25.87
C LYS A 96 27.94 54.75 25.18
N LYS A 97 26.92 54.29 25.91
CA LYS A 97 25.64 53.82 25.33
C LYS A 97 24.74 54.98 24.93
N VAL A 98 24.74 56.07 25.71
CA VAL A 98 24.05 57.33 25.39
C VAL A 98 24.66 57.97 24.13
N GLU A 99 25.97 57.88 23.91
CA GLU A 99 26.64 58.39 22.70
C GLU A 99 26.23 57.64 21.41
N VAL A 100 25.91 56.35 21.52
CA VAL A 100 25.31 55.55 20.43
C VAL A 100 23.83 55.92 20.23
N LEU A 101 23.10 56.18 21.32
CA LEU A 101 21.70 56.61 21.28
C LEU A 101 21.54 58.01 20.66
N VAL A 102 22.50 58.92 20.88
CA VAL A 102 22.56 60.26 20.26
C VAL A 102 22.65 60.15 18.73
N LYS A 103 23.39 59.16 18.20
CA LYS A 103 23.49 58.91 16.75
C LYS A 103 22.22 58.29 16.15
N VAL A 104 21.45 57.52 16.93
CA VAL A 104 20.20 56.90 16.46
C VAL A 104 19.01 57.87 16.59
N GLY A 105 18.99 58.70 17.65
CA GLY A 105 17.96 59.71 17.89
C GLY A 105 17.91 60.80 16.81
N ASP A 106 19.06 61.21 16.28
CA ASP A 106 19.14 62.20 15.20
C ASP A 106 18.58 61.68 13.85
N GLU A 107 18.55 60.36 13.63
CA GLU A 107 17.96 59.75 12.44
C GLU A 107 16.45 59.45 12.61
N VAL A 108 16.02 59.06 13.82
CA VAL A 108 14.59 58.79 14.11
C VAL A 108 13.77 60.07 14.29
N ALA A 109 14.38 61.16 14.76
CA ALA A 109 13.74 62.48 14.86
C ALA A 109 13.29 63.05 13.50
N LYS A 110 13.80 62.53 12.37
CA LYS A 110 13.39 62.93 11.02
C LYS A 110 12.03 62.35 10.58
N ILE A 111 11.50 61.34 11.28
CA ILE A 111 10.38 60.52 10.80
C ILE A 111 9.02 60.92 11.40
N HIS A 112 8.96 61.56 12.58
CA HIS A 112 7.69 62.01 13.16
C HIS A 112 7.83 63.32 13.98
N PRO A 113 6.98 64.35 13.74
CA PRO A 113 7.13 65.67 14.38
C PRO A 113 7.10 65.65 15.92
N TYR A 114 6.29 64.76 16.49
CA TYR A 114 6.18 64.60 17.95
C TYR A 114 7.43 63.98 18.59
N VAL A 115 8.14 63.11 17.86
CA VAL A 115 9.37 62.46 18.33
C VAL A 115 10.53 63.47 18.30
N ASN A 116 10.59 64.31 17.27
CA ASN A 116 11.54 65.42 17.20
C ASN A 116 11.37 66.40 18.38
N PHE A 117 10.13 66.76 18.69
CA PHE A 117 9.84 67.67 19.79
C PHE A 117 10.18 67.07 21.17
N ALA A 118 9.81 65.81 21.41
CA ALA A 118 10.18 65.09 22.64
C ALA A 118 11.71 64.93 22.77
N TRP A 119 12.41 64.66 21.66
CA TRP A 119 13.88 64.56 21.63
C TRP A 119 14.58 65.91 21.89
N GLN A 120 14.07 67.02 21.38
CA GLN A 120 14.62 68.34 21.68
C GLN A 120 14.49 68.71 23.16
N VAL A 121 13.38 68.32 23.81
CA VAL A 121 13.18 68.52 25.24
C VAL A 121 14.13 67.64 26.07
N LEU A 122 14.27 66.36 25.70
CA LEU A 122 15.14 65.39 26.38
C LEU A 122 16.64 65.68 26.20
N SER A 123 17.08 66.06 24.99
CA SER A 123 18.49 66.34 24.69
C SER A 123 18.99 67.65 25.32
N ALA A 124 18.14 68.66 25.45
CA ALA A 124 18.45 69.89 26.19
C ALA A 124 18.59 69.62 27.70
N GLY A 125 17.73 68.72 28.25
CA GLY A 125 17.81 68.26 29.63
C GLY A 125 19.10 67.48 29.92
N MET A 126 19.48 66.53 29.05
CA MET A 126 20.70 65.72 29.22
C MET A 126 21.99 66.55 29.21
N LYS A 127 22.09 67.61 28.40
CA LYS A 127 23.29 68.46 28.34
C LYS A 127 23.52 69.33 29.58
N MET A 128 22.48 69.65 30.35
CA MET A 128 22.61 70.43 31.59
C MET A 128 22.93 69.57 32.82
N VAL A 129 22.60 68.27 32.79
CA VAL A 129 22.81 67.32 33.90
C VAL A 129 24.29 66.96 34.09
N GLN A 130 25.13 67.04 33.04
CA GLN A 130 26.58 66.83 33.16
C GLN A 130 27.28 67.81 34.13
N ALA A 131 26.66 68.94 34.50
CA ALA A 131 27.25 69.95 35.37
C ALA A 131 26.88 69.84 36.87
N GLN A 132 26.04 68.86 37.28
CA GLN A 132 25.43 68.89 38.63
C GLN A 132 25.47 67.54 39.37
N GLN A 133 26.60 66.84 39.20
CA GLN A 133 26.99 65.48 39.60
C GLN A 133 26.91 65.08 41.10
N ALA A 134 26.01 65.65 41.91
CA ALA A 134 25.87 65.22 43.31
C ALA A 134 24.42 65.06 43.82
N ARG A 135 23.40 65.16 42.96
CA ARG A 135 21.99 65.04 43.41
C ARG A 135 21.16 64.12 42.49
N ASP A 136 21.77 63.04 42.05
CA ASP A 136 21.32 62.23 40.92
C ASP A 136 20.51 60.96 41.25
N GLN A 137 20.33 60.54 42.51
CA GLN A 137 19.79 59.19 42.74
C GLN A 137 18.30 58.99 42.37
N ARG A 138 17.44 59.98 42.60
CA ARG A 138 15.97 59.80 42.45
C ARG A 138 15.45 60.11 41.04
N ILE A 139 16.12 61.00 40.30
CA ILE A 139 15.84 61.18 38.87
C ILE A 139 16.35 59.95 38.10
N LEU A 140 17.44 59.32 38.55
CA LEU A 140 17.88 58.02 38.04
C LEU A 140 16.81 56.94 38.20
N ASP A 141 16.12 56.84 39.35
CA ASP A 141 15.06 55.84 39.52
C ASP A 141 13.87 56.03 38.56
N LEU A 142 13.46 57.29 38.32
CA LEU A 142 12.41 57.59 37.33
C LEU A 142 12.87 57.29 35.90
N VAL A 143 14.10 57.67 35.55
CA VAL A 143 14.68 57.40 34.22
C VAL A 143 14.90 55.90 34.00
N VAL A 144 15.29 55.13 35.02
CA VAL A 144 15.40 53.67 34.98
C VAL A 144 14.02 53.02 34.82
N THR A 145 12.99 53.56 35.48
CA THR A 145 11.61 53.08 35.32
C THR A 145 11.08 53.37 33.90
N MET A 146 11.42 54.52 33.32
CA MET A 146 11.13 54.84 31.93
C MET A 146 11.92 53.94 30.96
N ASP A 147 13.23 53.77 31.18
CA ASP A 147 14.12 52.93 30.36
C ASP A 147 13.64 51.47 30.32
N THR A 148 13.28 50.90 31.46
CA THR A 148 12.70 49.54 31.53
C THR A 148 11.32 49.43 30.87
N THR A 149 10.53 50.50 30.85
CA THR A 149 9.25 50.54 30.14
C THR A 149 9.46 50.63 28.62
N TYR A 150 10.48 51.37 28.18
CA TYR A 150 10.79 51.59 26.76
C TYR A 150 11.58 50.44 26.13
N SER A 151 12.41 49.70 26.88
CA SER A 151 13.20 48.59 26.33
C SER A 151 12.33 47.49 25.72
N PHE A 152 11.07 47.38 26.16
CA PHE A 152 10.12 46.36 25.72
C PHE A 152 9.28 46.76 24.50
N VAL A 153 9.03 48.07 24.30
CA VAL A 153 8.32 48.58 23.11
C VAL A 153 9.18 48.43 21.85
N VAL A 154 10.50 48.56 22.00
CA VAL A 154 11.47 48.39 20.90
C VAL A 154 11.59 46.93 20.46
N SER A 155 11.29 45.95 21.32
CA SER A 155 11.30 44.52 20.98
C SER A 155 10.04 44.05 20.23
N ALA A 156 9.02 44.92 20.09
CA ALA A 156 7.71 44.60 19.54
C ALA A 156 7.50 45.13 18.09
N ASP A 157 8.56 45.22 17.30
CA ASP A 157 8.52 45.78 15.93
C ASP A 157 7.57 44.99 14.99
N GLU A 158 7.33 43.70 15.28
CA GLU A 158 6.41 42.83 14.54
C GLU A 158 4.92 43.03 14.89
N LEU A 159 4.59 43.72 15.99
CA LEU A 159 3.22 43.87 16.51
C LEU A 159 2.51 45.16 16.06
N LYS A 160 3.17 46.00 15.23
CA LYS A 160 2.71 47.32 14.77
C LYS A 160 1.32 47.36 14.11
N ASN A 161 0.83 46.22 13.62
CA ASN A 161 -0.40 46.14 12.84
C ASN A 161 -1.66 45.81 13.67
N GLN A 162 -1.56 45.66 14.99
CA GLN A 162 -2.69 45.36 15.87
C GLN A 162 -3.35 46.67 16.36
N PRO A 163 -4.59 46.98 15.94
CA PRO A 163 -5.26 48.24 16.32
C PRO A 163 -5.50 48.36 17.83
N VAL A 164 -5.62 47.22 18.54
CA VAL A 164 -5.85 47.15 19.99
C VAL A 164 -4.65 47.63 20.82
N LEU A 165 -3.43 47.54 20.28
CA LEU A 165 -2.18 47.95 20.95
C LEU A 165 -1.82 49.43 20.66
N GLN A 166 -2.29 50.00 19.55
CA GLN A 166 -1.98 51.38 19.16
C GLN A 166 -2.52 52.43 20.14
N ASP A 167 -3.65 52.17 20.77
CA ASP A 167 -4.26 53.13 21.70
C ASP A 167 -3.51 53.22 23.04
N ILE A 168 -2.96 52.11 23.53
CA ILE A 168 -2.12 52.10 24.75
C ILE A 168 -0.77 52.78 24.50
N ILE A 169 -0.18 52.57 23.33
CA ILE A 169 1.08 53.22 22.92
C ILE A 169 0.92 54.75 22.85
N LYS A 170 -0.23 55.25 22.35
CA LYS A 170 -0.54 56.69 22.36
C LYS A 170 -0.61 57.26 23.77
N GLU A 171 -1.21 56.55 24.71
CA GLU A 171 -1.36 57.02 26.10
C GLU A 171 -0.01 57.02 26.85
N ILE A 172 0.84 56.02 26.61
CA ILE A 172 2.23 55.98 27.13
C ILE A 172 3.02 57.18 26.61
N LEU A 173 2.96 57.47 25.31
CA LEU A 173 3.67 58.61 24.71
C LEU A 173 3.19 59.95 25.26
N LYS A 174 1.88 60.10 25.49
CA LYS A 174 1.30 61.30 26.10
C LYS A 174 1.82 61.53 27.52
N GLN A 175 1.87 60.47 28.35
CA GLN A 175 2.41 60.59 29.71
C GLN A 175 3.91 60.91 29.75
N THR A 176 4.68 60.40 28.78
CA THR A 176 6.11 60.72 28.66
C THR A 176 6.36 62.19 28.31
N ILE A 177 5.50 62.79 27.49
CA ILE A 177 5.60 64.22 27.17
C ILE A 177 5.35 65.08 28.41
N GLU A 178 4.30 64.77 29.18
CA GLU A 178 3.98 65.48 30.43
C GLU A 178 5.10 65.33 31.47
N CYS A 179 5.64 64.13 31.63
CA CYS A 179 6.80 63.86 32.48
C CYS A 179 8.04 64.65 32.01
N GLY A 180 8.29 64.72 30.71
CA GLY A 180 9.41 65.48 30.12
C GLY A 180 9.31 66.99 30.38
N TYR A 181 8.10 67.57 30.31
CA TYR A 181 7.88 68.97 30.69
C TYR A 181 8.13 69.22 32.18
N PHE A 182 7.66 68.32 33.04
CA PHE A 182 7.88 68.40 34.47
C PHE A 182 9.39 68.40 34.81
N ILE A 183 10.16 67.48 34.21
CA ILE A 183 11.62 67.39 34.41
C ILE A 183 12.32 68.67 33.90
N ARG A 184 11.88 69.23 32.76
CA ARG A 184 12.45 70.47 32.20
C ARG A 184 12.21 71.68 33.11
N GLU A 185 11.02 71.80 33.69
CA GLU A 185 10.69 72.94 34.53
C GLU A 185 11.33 72.83 35.92
N TYR A 186 11.46 71.61 36.44
CA TYR A 186 12.23 71.31 37.64
C TYR A 186 13.71 71.67 37.48
N THR A 187 14.30 71.58 36.29
CA THR A 187 15.74 71.84 36.07
C THR A 187 16.08 73.32 35.86
N ARG A 188 15.10 74.21 35.61
CA ARG A 188 15.33 75.63 35.28
C ARG A 188 15.48 76.60 36.46
N ARG A 189 15.01 76.29 37.67
CA ARG A 189 14.99 77.25 38.82
C ARG A 189 16.31 77.24 39.63
N SER A 190 16.81 78.35 40.17
CA SER A 190 18.01 78.33 41.04
C SER A 190 17.67 77.95 42.49
N PHE A 191 18.60 77.37 43.27
CA PHE A 191 18.35 76.85 44.64
C PHE A 191 17.75 77.89 45.60
N GLY A 192 18.09 79.17 45.46
CA GLY A 192 17.56 80.26 46.30
C GLY A 192 16.08 80.57 46.08
N GLU A 193 15.54 80.32 44.89
CA GLU A 193 14.11 80.55 44.58
C GLU A 193 13.23 79.33 44.89
N ARG A 194 13.82 78.15 45.12
CA ARG A 194 13.10 76.90 45.36
C ARG A 194 12.73 76.64 46.83
N VAL A 195 13.35 77.35 47.78
CA VAL A 195 13.01 77.20 49.21
C VAL A 195 11.85 78.12 49.63
N VAL A 196 11.51 79.11 48.80
CA VAL A 196 10.60 80.20 49.22
C VAL A 196 9.18 80.09 48.63
N VAL A 197 8.94 79.30 47.57
CA VAL A 197 7.64 79.37 46.88
C VAL A 197 6.83 78.05 46.85
N HIS A 198 7.42 76.85 46.97
CA HIS A 198 6.63 75.60 47.11
C HIS A 198 7.37 74.53 47.95
N PRO A 199 6.77 73.94 49.01
CA PRO A 199 7.39 72.90 49.83
C PRO A 199 7.66 71.61 49.04
N PHE A 200 8.78 70.95 49.33
CA PHE A 200 9.28 69.74 48.65
C PHE A 200 8.29 68.55 48.57
N ALA A 201 7.23 68.50 49.39
CA ALA A 201 6.28 67.39 49.45
C ALA A 201 5.39 67.25 48.19
N GLU A 202 4.90 68.36 47.61
CA GLU A 202 4.07 68.30 46.37
C GLU A 202 4.84 67.72 45.18
N PHE A 203 6.17 67.88 45.15
CA PHE A 203 7.02 67.38 44.08
C PHE A 203 7.27 65.86 44.19
N ASP A 204 7.47 65.35 45.41
CA ASP A 204 7.65 63.92 45.64
C ASP A 204 6.36 63.14 45.30
N ASP A 205 5.19 63.71 45.60
CA ASP A 205 3.88 63.12 45.26
C ASP A 205 3.65 63.05 43.74
N GLN A 206 4.08 64.06 42.99
CA GLN A 206 3.90 64.11 41.54
C GLN A 206 4.81 63.12 40.80
N ILE A 207 6.04 62.91 41.29
CA ILE A 207 6.95 61.86 40.77
C ILE A 207 6.37 60.47 41.05
N ALA A 208 5.84 60.24 42.27
CA ALA A 208 5.19 58.98 42.61
C ALA A 208 3.98 58.71 41.70
N ALA A 209 3.16 59.73 41.42
CA ALA A 209 2.01 59.62 40.53
C ALA A 209 2.40 59.22 39.09
N PHE A 210 3.48 59.77 38.54
CA PHE A 210 3.99 59.35 37.23
C PHE A 210 4.50 57.91 37.26
N CYS A 211 5.24 57.50 38.30
CA CYS A 211 5.69 56.12 38.46
C CYS A 211 4.52 55.13 38.50
N THR A 212 3.44 55.45 39.22
CA THR A 212 2.23 54.62 39.26
C THR A 212 1.54 54.56 37.91
N ALA A 213 1.36 55.70 37.23
CA ALA A 213 0.71 55.74 35.92
C ALA A 213 1.44 54.89 34.86
N PHE A 214 2.78 54.93 34.84
CA PHE A 214 3.57 54.08 33.95
C PHE A 214 3.50 52.59 34.34
N ALA A 215 3.46 52.28 35.63
CA ALA A 215 3.31 50.90 36.10
C ALA A 215 1.95 50.29 35.73
N ASP A 216 0.87 51.07 35.81
CA ASP A 216 -0.48 50.63 35.44
C ASP A 216 -0.63 50.43 33.92
N LEU A 217 -0.12 51.37 33.11
CA LEU A 217 -0.10 51.24 31.65
C LEU A 217 0.68 50.01 31.19
N ARG A 218 1.77 49.66 31.88
CA ARG A 218 2.56 48.45 31.63
C ARG A 218 1.75 47.18 31.91
N LYS A 219 1.04 47.13 33.03
CA LYS A 219 0.21 45.98 33.41
C LYS A 219 -0.92 45.73 32.41
N ASP A 220 -1.56 46.80 31.92
CA ASP A 220 -2.60 46.71 30.90
C ASP A 220 -2.06 46.21 29.57
N PHE A 221 -0.84 46.61 29.19
CA PHE A 221 -0.16 46.12 28.00
C PHE A 221 0.19 44.62 28.11
N ASP A 222 0.78 44.18 29.22
CA ASP A 222 1.18 42.78 29.45
C ASP A 222 -0.02 41.81 29.41
N SER A 223 -1.16 42.22 29.97
CA SER A 223 -2.37 41.39 30.01
C SER A 223 -2.96 41.15 28.61
N ARG A 224 -2.95 42.15 27.73
CA ARG A 224 -3.50 42.06 26.36
C ARG A 224 -2.56 41.32 25.40
N LEU A 225 -1.24 41.47 25.58
CA LEU A 225 -0.24 40.72 24.82
C LEU A 225 -0.39 39.21 25.10
N THR A 226 -0.52 38.84 26.38
CA THR A 226 -0.73 37.45 26.81
C THR A 226 -1.96 36.82 26.16
N LEU A 227 -3.07 37.56 26.08
CA LEU A 227 -4.31 37.10 25.41
C LEU A 227 -4.12 36.89 23.90
N SER A 228 -3.41 37.81 23.22
CA SER A 228 -3.13 37.72 21.79
C SER A 228 -2.21 36.55 21.44
N THR A 229 -1.17 36.32 22.25
CA THR A 229 -0.27 35.17 22.08
C THR A 229 -1.01 33.85 22.30
N ALA A 230 -1.91 33.77 23.29
CA ALA A 230 -2.74 32.59 23.52
C ALA A 230 -3.69 32.28 22.35
N LEU A 231 -4.32 33.30 21.77
CA LEU A 231 -5.18 33.16 20.58
C LEU A 231 -4.40 32.69 19.35
N PHE A 232 -3.20 33.24 19.11
CA PHE A 232 -2.36 32.82 17.98
C PHE A 232 -1.87 31.38 18.13
N LEU A 233 -1.43 30.98 19.33
CA LEU A 233 -1.05 29.60 19.62
C LEU A 233 -2.22 28.63 19.42
N SER A 234 -3.43 29.00 19.86
CA SER A 234 -4.64 28.21 19.61
C SER A 234 -4.92 28.05 18.11
N GLN A 235 -4.82 29.12 17.32
CA GLN A 235 -5.01 29.06 15.86
C GLN A 235 -3.91 28.25 15.16
N ALA A 236 -2.65 28.38 15.59
CA ALA A 236 -1.54 27.60 15.05
C ALA A 236 -1.72 26.09 15.34
N MET A 237 -2.11 25.73 16.57
CA MET A 237 -2.40 24.34 16.94
C MET A 237 -3.53 23.77 16.08
N THR A 238 -4.63 24.51 15.85
CA THR A 238 -5.73 24.02 14.99
C THR A 238 -5.30 23.77 13.54
N LYS A 239 -4.36 24.55 13.00
CA LYS A 239 -3.82 24.35 11.65
C LYS A 239 -2.86 23.17 11.58
N ILE A 240 -2.00 23.00 12.59
CA ILE A 240 -1.08 21.85 12.70
C ILE A 240 -1.88 20.55 12.81
N ASP A 241 -2.93 20.54 13.62
CA ASP A 241 -3.82 19.38 13.74
C ASP A 241 -4.53 19.06 12.41
N ALA A 242 -4.87 20.08 11.62
CA ALA A 242 -5.45 19.87 10.30
C ALA A 242 -4.46 19.25 9.30
N ILE A 243 -3.22 19.75 9.26
CA ILE A 243 -2.16 19.18 8.40
C ILE A 243 -1.84 17.74 8.80
N ARG A 244 -1.74 17.47 10.12
CA ARG A 244 -1.52 16.10 10.62
C ARG A 244 -2.66 15.17 10.21
N ARG A 245 -3.90 15.65 10.27
CA ARG A 245 -5.08 14.88 9.83
C ARG A 245 -4.99 14.53 8.35
N ASP A 246 -4.70 15.50 7.49
CA ASP A 246 -4.59 15.28 6.05
C ASP A 246 -3.46 14.28 5.71
N GLN A 247 -2.32 14.39 6.40
CA GLN A 247 -1.23 13.41 6.29
C GLN A 247 -1.67 12.01 6.72
N LEU A 248 -2.36 11.87 7.86
CA LEU A 248 -2.85 10.57 8.33
C LEU A 248 -3.88 9.98 7.36
N LEU A 249 -4.83 10.78 6.88
CA LEU A 249 -5.86 10.35 5.93
C LEU A 249 -5.27 9.95 4.58
N SER A 250 -4.10 10.48 4.19
CA SER A 250 -3.40 10.08 2.97
C SER A 250 -2.96 8.60 2.97
N HIS A 251 -2.75 8.00 4.15
CA HIS A 251 -2.44 6.57 4.29
C HIS A 251 -3.59 5.67 3.83
N LEU A 252 -4.83 6.18 3.74
CA LEU A 252 -5.96 5.44 3.16
C LEU A 252 -5.84 5.27 1.64
N LYS A 253 -4.84 5.90 0.98
CA LYS A 253 -4.55 5.84 -0.46
C LYS A 253 -5.81 6.16 -1.30
N PRO A 254 -6.35 7.39 -1.21
CA PRO A 254 -7.62 7.76 -1.85
C PRO A 254 -7.52 7.74 -3.39
N VAL A 255 -8.66 7.47 -4.03
CA VAL A 255 -8.79 7.33 -5.50
C VAL A 255 -9.71 8.42 -6.03
N ASP A 256 -9.50 8.91 -7.26
CA ASP A 256 -10.40 9.91 -7.85
C ASP A 256 -11.78 9.31 -8.17
N MET A 257 -12.78 9.77 -7.42
CA MET A 257 -14.18 9.34 -7.47
C MET A 257 -15.13 10.52 -7.71
N ASN A 258 -14.78 11.40 -8.64
CA ASN A 258 -15.62 12.55 -8.97
C ASN A 258 -16.83 12.18 -9.85
N GLU A 259 -18.04 12.29 -9.32
CA GLU A 259 -19.29 12.04 -10.05
C GLU A 259 -19.57 13.06 -11.16
N TYR A 260 -18.90 14.23 -11.14
CA TYR A 260 -18.98 15.20 -12.24
C TYR A 260 -18.40 14.67 -13.56
N ASN A 261 -17.58 13.62 -13.49
CA ASN A 261 -17.02 12.95 -14.68
C ASN A 261 -18.02 11.99 -15.36
N ARG A 262 -19.20 11.73 -14.76
CA ARG A 262 -20.23 10.82 -15.29
C ARG A 262 -21.45 11.61 -15.78
N ASN A 263 -22.29 11.03 -16.63
CA ASN A 263 -23.52 11.72 -17.07
C ASN A 263 -24.64 11.51 -16.05
N GLY A 264 -25.43 12.56 -15.80
CA GLY A 264 -26.66 12.49 -14.98
C GLY A 264 -27.89 12.25 -15.85
N CYS A 265 -29.04 12.03 -15.22
CA CYS A 265 -30.34 11.97 -15.87
C CYS A 265 -30.62 13.32 -16.53
N LEU A 266 -31.30 13.29 -17.68
CA LEU A 266 -31.78 14.51 -18.30
C LEU A 266 -32.81 15.18 -17.39
N PRO A 267 -32.92 16.52 -17.41
CA PRO A 267 -34.00 17.22 -16.72
C PRO A 267 -35.36 16.60 -17.07
N ASP A 268 -36.23 16.52 -16.06
CA ASP A 268 -37.59 15.97 -16.16
C ASP A 268 -37.70 14.48 -16.51
N THR A 269 -36.62 13.70 -16.39
CA THR A 269 -36.64 12.23 -16.54
C THR A 269 -36.44 11.52 -15.21
N ARG A 270 -37.01 10.31 -15.03
CA ARG A 270 -36.88 9.46 -13.82
C ARG A 270 -37.34 10.12 -12.52
N LEU A 271 -38.29 11.05 -12.62
CA LEU A 271 -38.80 11.82 -11.47
C LEU A 271 -39.56 10.93 -10.48
N ASP A 272 -40.25 9.92 -10.98
CA ASP A 272 -40.96 8.89 -10.22
C ASP A 272 -40.00 8.11 -9.29
N VAL A 273 -38.91 7.56 -9.86
CA VAL A 273 -37.91 6.79 -9.11
C VAL A 273 -37.13 7.71 -8.18
N THR A 274 -36.77 8.90 -8.65
CA THR A 274 -36.11 9.92 -7.83
C THR A 274 -36.96 10.23 -6.61
N LYS A 275 -38.27 10.46 -6.78
CA LYS A 275 -39.19 10.69 -5.66
C LYS A 275 -39.20 9.54 -4.67
N VAL A 276 -39.26 8.29 -5.13
CA VAL A 276 -39.21 7.11 -4.24
C VAL A 276 -37.91 7.08 -3.42
N ILE A 277 -36.77 7.40 -4.04
CA ILE A 277 -35.47 7.44 -3.36
C ILE A 277 -35.44 8.59 -2.35
N ILE A 278 -35.92 9.77 -2.71
CA ILE A 278 -35.98 10.94 -1.81
C ILE A 278 -36.91 10.68 -0.62
N ASP A 279 -38.10 10.12 -0.87
CA ASP A 279 -39.06 9.75 0.18
C ASP A 279 -38.44 8.70 1.12
N TRP A 280 -37.70 7.74 0.57
CA TRP A 280 -36.92 6.78 1.37
C TRP A 280 -35.85 7.47 2.21
N ILE A 281 -35.08 8.42 1.66
CA ILE A 281 -34.07 9.19 2.40
C ILE A 281 -34.72 10.03 3.51
N ALA A 282 -35.91 10.56 3.29
CA ALA A 282 -36.65 11.39 4.24
C ALA A 282 -37.41 10.59 5.31
N ASP A 283 -37.63 9.29 5.13
CA ASP A 283 -38.43 8.46 6.06
C ASP A 283 -37.87 8.49 7.49
N GLU A 284 -38.70 8.90 8.46
CA GLU A 284 -38.37 9.03 9.89
C GLU A 284 -38.90 7.91 10.84
N SER A 285 -39.39 6.77 10.34
CA SER A 285 -39.99 5.68 11.16
C SER A 285 -39.01 4.80 11.99
N SER A 286 -39.41 4.01 13.00
CA SER A 286 -38.42 3.21 13.77
C SER A 286 -38.03 1.86 13.12
N ASP A 287 -38.76 1.42 12.09
CA ASP A 287 -38.66 0.10 11.43
C ASP A 287 -37.98 0.20 10.04
N ARG A 288 -37.10 1.19 9.85
CA ARG A 288 -36.61 1.56 8.50
C ARG A 288 -35.56 0.58 7.98
N LYS A 289 -35.64 0.35 6.68
CA LYS A 289 -34.56 -0.28 5.91
C LYS A 289 -33.53 0.79 5.53
N HIS A 290 -32.36 0.77 6.17
CA HIS A 290 -31.29 1.77 5.97
C HIS A 290 -30.46 1.56 4.70
N VAL A 291 -30.65 0.41 4.03
CA VAL A 291 -30.01 0.11 2.74
C VAL A 291 -31.07 0.03 1.65
N LEU A 292 -30.89 0.78 0.57
CA LEU A 292 -31.68 0.65 -0.65
C LEU A 292 -30.86 -0.09 -1.70
N TRP A 293 -31.36 -1.23 -2.17
CA TRP A 293 -30.75 -1.97 -3.26
C TRP A 293 -31.53 -1.70 -4.56
N LEU A 294 -30.96 -0.84 -5.41
CA LEU A 294 -31.50 -0.49 -6.72
C LEU A 294 -30.91 -1.43 -7.78
N TYR A 295 -31.73 -2.30 -8.35
CA TYR A 295 -31.28 -3.26 -9.36
C TYR A 295 -32.18 -3.29 -10.57
N GLY A 296 -31.67 -3.82 -11.67
CA GLY A 296 -32.42 -3.92 -12.93
C GLY A 296 -31.53 -4.34 -14.09
N LEU A 297 -32.15 -4.51 -15.27
CA LEU A 297 -31.45 -4.98 -16.47
C LEU A 297 -30.28 -4.08 -16.88
N ALA A 298 -29.28 -4.66 -17.54
CA ALA A 298 -28.16 -3.89 -18.09
C ALA A 298 -28.68 -2.81 -19.05
N GLY A 299 -28.14 -1.59 -18.93
CA GLY A 299 -28.56 -0.48 -19.79
C GLY A 299 -29.88 0.22 -19.45
N SER A 300 -30.51 -0.06 -18.30
CA SER A 300 -31.73 0.63 -17.85
C SER A 300 -31.50 2.05 -17.27
N GLY A 301 -30.24 2.51 -17.20
CA GLY A 301 -29.90 3.87 -16.71
C GLY A 301 -29.59 3.95 -15.21
N LYS A 302 -29.35 2.83 -14.53
CA LYS A 302 -29.08 2.78 -13.07
C LYS A 302 -27.92 3.70 -12.62
N SER A 303 -26.79 3.62 -13.30
CA SER A 303 -25.61 4.44 -13.00
C SER A 303 -25.82 5.93 -13.24
N THR A 304 -26.64 6.27 -14.24
CA THR A 304 -27.04 7.64 -14.54
C THR A 304 -27.93 8.21 -13.43
N LEU A 305 -28.87 7.39 -12.94
CA LEU A 305 -29.73 7.73 -11.81
C LEU A 305 -28.93 7.87 -10.51
N SER A 306 -28.02 6.94 -10.21
CA SER A 306 -27.19 7.00 -9.01
C SER A 306 -26.27 8.21 -8.97
N THR A 307 -25.69 8.58 -10.12
CA THR A 307 -24.92 9.83 -10.31
C THR A 307 -25.78 11.07 -10.05
N THR A 308 -27.03 11.09 -10.53
CA THR A 308 -27.97 12.21 -10.32
C THR A 308 -28.31 12.40 -8.85
N ILE A 309 -28.66 11.31 -8.16
CA ILE A 309 -28.93 11.32 -6.73
C ILE A 309 -27.70 11.79 -5.94
N ALA A 310 -26.50 11.31 -6.30
CA ALA A 310 -25.27 11.74 -5.64
C ALA A 310 -25.04 13.25 -5.77
N ARG A 311 -25.22 13.83 -6.96
CA ARG A 311 -25.11 15.29 -7.18
C ARG A 311 -26.12 16.08 -6.38
N MET A 312 -27.41 15.70 -6.46
CA MET A 312 -28.47 16.34 -5.68
C MET A 312 -28.15 16.34 -4.18
N MET A 313 -27.63 15.23 -3.67
CA MET A 313 -27.29 15.09 -2.26
C MET A 313 -26.03 15.84 -1.87
N ARG A 314 -25.07 16.01 -2.78
CA ARG A 314 -23.90 16.87 -2.58
C ARG A 314 -24.30 18.34 -2.51
N ASP A 315 -25.19 18.80 -3.39
CA ASP A 315 -25.70 20.18 -3.38
C ASP A 315 -26.45 20.49 -2.09
N LEU A 316 -27.15 19.50 -1.52
CA LEU A 316 -27.79 19.58 -0.21
C LEU A 316 -26.83 19.38 0.98
N GLN A 317 -25.53 19.17 0.74
CA GLN A 317 -24.52 18.84 1.75
C GLN A 317 -24.87 17.61 2.60
N ARG A 318 -25.44 16.58 1.98
CA ARG A 318 -25.84 15.31 2.61
C ARG A 318 -25.17 14.07 2.01
N LEU A 319 -24.37 14.22 0.96
CA LEU A 319 -23.59 13.13 0.39
C LEU A 319 -22.35 12.85 1.25
N GLY A 320 -22.39 11.77 2.03
CA GLY A 320 -21.28 11.32 2.86
C GLY A 320 -20.20 10.57 2.06
N GLY A 321 -20.57 9.94 0.93
CA GLY A 321 -19.63 9.26 0.05
C GLY A 321 -20.23 8.81 -1.27
N PHE A 322 -19.38 8.69 -2.29
CA PHE A 322 -19.71 8.18 -3.62
C PHE A 322 -18.56 7.30 -4.10
N PHE A 323 -18.87 6.04 -4.40
CA PHE A 323 -17.95 5.06 -4.95
C PHE A 323 -18.62 4.35 -6.12
N PHE A 324 -17.89 4.14 -7.21
CA PHE A 324 -18.37 3.32 -8.32
C PHE A 324 -17.29 2.33 -8.73
N PHE A 325 -17.69 1.08 -8.93
CA PHE A 325 -16.80 0.06 -9.43
C PHE A 325 -16.57 0.22 -10.92
N ASP A 326 -15.38 -0.18 -11.35
CA ASP A 326 -14.98 -0.20 -12.75
C ASP A 326 -14.03 -1.38 -12.93
N ARG A 327 -14.46 -2.39 -13.70
CA ARG A 327 -13.71 -3.63 -13.88
C ARG A 327 -12.35 -3.40 -14.54
N ASP A 328 -12.22 -2.34 -15.33
CA ASP A 328 -11.02 -2.05 -16.11
C ASP A 328 -9.99 -1.23 -15.32
N ILE A 329 -10.33 -0.76 -14.11
CA ILE A 329 -9.48 0.09 -13.29
C ILE A 329 -9.25 -0.57 -11.92
N PRO A 330 -8.08 -1.19 -11.68
CA PRO A 330 -7.78 -1.89 -10.42
C PRO A 330 -7.95 -1.02 -9.16
N GLU A 331 -7.68 0.28 -9.26
CA GLU A 331 -7.87 1.24 -8.16
C GLU A 331 -9.34 1.43 -7.77
N ARG A 332 -10.29 1.05 -8.63
CA ARG A 332 -11.73 1.08 -8.38
C ARG A 332 -12.32 -0.28 -8.00
N GLY A 333 -11.48 -1.21 -7.55
CA GLY A 333 -11.88 -2.54 -7.08
C GLY A 333 -12.37 -2.60 -5.63
N ALA A 334 -12.85 -3.78 -5.21
CA ALA A 334 -13.42 -4.05 -3.87
C ALA A 334 -12.51 -3.63 -2.71
N ALA A 335 -11.20 -3.84 -2.83
CA ALA A 335 -10.22 -3.54 -1.79
C ALA A 335 -10.12 -2.04 -1.42
N LYS A 336 -10.59 -1.14 -2.30
CA LYS A 336 -10.54 0.32 -2.09
C LYS A 336 -11.87 0.93 -1.63
N LEU A 337 -12.95 0.14 -1.59
CA LEU A 337 -14.29 0.63 -1.25
C LEU A 337 -14.30 1.29 0.13
N VAL A 338 -13.88 0.57 1.16
CA VAL A 338 -14.02 1.04 2.55
C VAL A 338 -13.05 2.17 2.86
N THR A 339 -11.79 2.07 2.45
CA THR A 339 -10.81 3.14 2.66
C THR A 339 -11.23 4.44 1.99
N MET A 340 -11.79 4.36 0.77
CA MET A 340 -12.25 5.54 0.05
C MET A 340 -13.50 6.16 0.67
N LEU A 341 -14.48 5.34 1.06
CA LEU A 341 -15.67 5.84 1.76
C LEU A 341 -15.31 6.48 3.10
N SER A 342 -14.35 5.91 3.82
CA SER A 342 -13.85 6.44 5.10
C SER A 342 -13.14 7.79 4.90
N TYR A 343 -12.31 7.90 3.86
CA TYR A 343 -11.69 9.16 3.47
C TYR A 343 -12.72 10.24 3.10
N GLN A 344 -13.75 9.89 2.34
CA GLN A 344 -14.83 10.84 1.98
C GLN A 344 -15.65 11.27 3.20
N LEU A 345 -15.98 10.35 4.11
CA LEU A 345 -16.69 10.66 5.35
C LEU A 345 -15.85 11.53 6.30
N ALA A 346 -14.54 11.30 6.36
CA ALA A 346 -13.61 12.11 7.14
C ALA A 346 -13.55 13.56 6.64
N ASN A 347 -13.61 13.76 5.32
CA ASN A 347 -13.66 15.09 4.70
C ASN A 347 -15.05 15.73 4.76
N PHE A 348 -16.11 14.92 4.86
CA PHE A 348 -17.48 15.38 4.96
C PHE A 348 -17.78 16.06 6.30
N ASP A 349 -17.34 15.48 7.43
CA ASP A 349 -17.49 16.09 8.76
C ASP A 349 -16.21 15.93 9.59
N GLY A 350 -15.70 17.06 10.11
CA GLY A 350 -14.44 17.07 10.86
C GLY A 350 -14.44 16.23 12.14
N ARG A 351 -15.59 15.96 12.77
CA ARG A 351 -15.69 15.09 13.96
C ARG A 351 -15.48 13.63 13.58
N ILE A 352 -16.09 13.21 12.48
CA ILE A 352 -15.85 11.89 11.87
C ILE A 352 -14.38 11.79 11.45
N GLY A 353 -13.85 12.84 10.83
CA GLY A 353 -12.44 12.90 10.44
C GLY A 353 -11.45 12.74 11.60
N VAL A 354 -11.74 13.32 12.77
CA VAL A 354 -10.90 13.12 13.97
C VAL A 354 -10.91 11.67 14.44
N GLU A 355 -12.07 11.00 14.44
CA GLU A 355 -12.17 9.59 14.85
C GLU A 355 -11.43 8.66 13.87
N ILE A 356 -11.68 8.84 12.57
CA ILE A 356 -11.02 8.06 11.52
C ILE A 356 -9.51 8.28 11.54
N SER A 357 -9.02 9.51 11.69
CA SER A 357 -7.58 9.76 11.78
C SER A 357 -6.96 9.16 13.03
N ARG A 358 -7.67 9.09 14.17
CA ARG A 358 -7.19 8.38 15.37
C ARG A 358 -7.04 6.89 15.11
N ILE A 359 -8.02 6.29 14.44
CA ILE A 359 -7.98 4.87 14.07
C ILE A 359 -6.79 4.60 13.14
N VAL A 360 -6.60 5.44 12.11
CA VAL A 360 -5.47 5.31 11.17
C VAL A 360 -4.12 5.50 11.88
N ASP A 361 -4.01 6.43 12.83
CA ASP A 361 -2.80 6.63 13.64
C ASP A 361 -2.51 5.40 14.52
N SER A 362 -3.55 4.75 15.05
CA SER A 362 -3.40 3.51 15.83
C SER A 362 -3.12 2.27 15.00
N ILE A 363 -3.56 2.24 13.73
CA ILE A 363 -3.41 1.11 12.81
C ILE A 363 -2.90 1.64 11.44
N PRO A 364 -1.58 1.88 11.29
CA PRO A 364 -1.03 2.52 10.09
C PRO A 364 -1.27 1.74 8.79
N ASN A 365 -1.40 0.41 8.86
CA ASN A 365 -1.61 -0.47 7.71
C ASN A 365 -3.09 -0.80 7.46
N ILE A 366 -4.04 -0.04 8.03
CA ILE A 366 -5.47 -0.34 7.92
C ILE A 366 -5.97 -0.41 6.47
N ALA A 367 -5.32 0.30 5.54
CA ALA A 367 -5.66 0.30 4.12
C ALA A 367 -5.31 -1.01 3.37
N GLU A 368 -4.48 -1.86 3.97
CA GLU A 368 -4.03 -3.15 3.41
C GLU A 368 -4.68 -4.34 4.12
N MET A 369 -5.48 -4.07 5.17
CA MET A 369 -6.24 -5.09 5.92
C MET A 369 -7.47 -5.59 5.13
N PRO A 370 -8.09 -6.72 5.51
CA PRO A 370 -9.18 -7.33 4.78
C PRO A 370 -10.43 -6.46 4.88
N LEU A 371 -11.27 -6.55 3.86
CA LEU A 371 -12.43 -5.67 3.73
C LEU A 371 -13.38 -5.74 4.93
N GLU A 372 -13.59 -6.92 5.51
CA GLU A 372 -14.41 -7.09 6.71
C GLU A 372 -13.86 -6.29 7.91
N PHE A 373 -12.53 -6.37 8.14
CA PHE A 373 -11.87 -5.66 9.22
C PHE A 373 -11.89 -4.15 8.99
N GLN A 374 -11.63 -3.72 7.75
CA GLN A 374 -11.74 -2.31 7.38
C GLN A 374 -13.16 -1.80 7.67
N PHE A 375 -14.20 -2.56 7.30
CA PHE A 375 -15.59 -2.17 7.53
C PHE A 375 -15.91 -2.09 9.03
N ALA A 376 -15.53 -3.11 9.79
CA ALA A 376 -15.75 -3.20 11.23
C ALA A 376 -14.94 -2.20 12.06
N THR A 377 -13.91 -1.57 11.47
CA THR A 377 -13.06 -0.61 12.17
C THR A 377 -13.31 0.82 11.70
N LEU A 378 -13.28 1.09 10.39
CA LEU A 378 -13.43 2.43 9.82
C LEU A 378 -14.89 2.85 9.62
N LEU A 379 -15.77 1.92 9.25
CA LEU A 379 -17.21 2.16 8.98
C LEU A 379 -18.11 1.47 10.02
N SER A 380 -17.66 1.41 11.27
CA SER A 380 -18.43 0.73 12.33
C SER A 380 -19.13 1.68 13.27
N VAL A 381 -20.03 1.09 14.08
CA VAL A 381 -20.59 1.72 15.26
C VAL A 381 -19.50 2.44 16.07
N ASN A 382 -18.31 1.85 16.27
CA ASN A 382 -17.32 2.46 17.15
C ASN A 382 -16.73 3.77 16.56
N ALA A 383 -16.47 3.83 15.26
CA ALA A 383 -15.96 5.03 14.58
C ALA A 383 -17.02 6.13 14.39
N LEU A 384 -18.31 5.78 14.35
CA LEU A 384 -19.37 6.73 14.03
C LEU A 384 -20.35 7.00 15.19
N ARG A 385 -20.35 6.20 16.27
CA ARG A 385 -21.21 6.37 17.47
C ARG A 385 -20.68 7.40 18.45
N SER A 386 -19.38 7.67 18.46
CA SER A 386 -18.77 8.73 19.29
C SER A 386 -19.20 10.13 18.82
N VAL A 387 -19.77 10.25 17.61
CA VAL A 387 -20.20 11.51 17.02
C VAL A 387 -21.68 11.75 17.30
N GLU A 388 -21.97 12.73 18.17
CA GLU A 388 -23.34 13.21 18.37
C GLU A 388 -23.89 13.83 17.07
N TRP A 389 -24.87 13.17 16.45
CA TRP A 389 -25.40 13.54 15.15
C TRP A 389 -26.83 14.10 15.24
N THR A 390 -27.01 15.36 14.85
CA THR A 390 -28.30 16.08 14.91
C THR A 390 -28.74 16.65 13.56
N ARG A 391 -27.96 16.44 12.49
CA ARG A 391 -28.14 17.13 11.20
C ARG A 391 -29.07 16.42 10.21
N GLY A 392 -29.76 15.34 10.60
CA GLY A 392 -30.57 14.51 9.69
C GLY A 392 -29.73 13.50 8.90
N SER A 393 -30.34 12.59 8.12
CA SER A 393 -29.57 11.49 7.50
C SER A 393 -28.58 11.94 6.42
N ILE A 394 -27.48 11.20 6.30
CA ILE A 394 -26.50 11.29 5.22
C ILE A 394 -26.63 10.07 4.31
N ILE A 395 -26.25 10.23 3.04
CA ILE A 395 -26.29 9.15 2.04
C ILE A 395 -24.89 8.79 1.55
N ILE A 396 -24.66 7.50 1.42
CA ILE A 396 -23.51 6.92 0.73
C ILE A 396 -24.05 6.16 -0.48
N VAL A 397 -23.43 6.37 -1.64
CA VAL A 397 -23.82 5.73 -2.89
C VAL A 397 -22.70 4.80 -3.36
N VAL A 398 -23.02 3.53 -3.57
CA VAL A 398 -22.13 2.50 -4.11
C VAL A 398 -22.70 1.99 -5.42
N ASP A 399 -22.07 2.37 -6.53
CA ASP A 399 -22.56 2.09 -7.89
C ASP A 399 -21.82 0.93 -8.57
N ALA A 400 -22.56 0.19 -9.40
CA ALA A 400 -22.07 -0.89 -10.26
C ALA A 400 -21.37 -2.05 -9.53
N ILE A 401 -21.91 -2.53 -8.39
CA ILE A 401 -21.26 -3.62 -7.62
C ILE A 401 -21.06 -4.91 -8.44
N ASP A 402 -21.83 -5.12 -9.50
CA ASP A 402 -21.62 -6.22 -10.46
C ASP A 402 -20.26 -6.16 -11.17
N GLU A 403 -19.65 -4.98 -11.26
CA GLU A 403 -18.34 -4.75 -11.89
C GLU A 403 -17.16 -4.83 -10.90
N SER A 404 -17.40 -5.24 -9.66
CA SER A 404 -16.37 -5.28 -8.59
C SER A 404 -15.37 -6.45 -8.68
N GLY A 405 -15.55 -7.38 -9.61
CA GLY A 405 -14.64 -8.53 -9.82
C GLY A 405 -15.35 -9.77 -10.36
N SER A 406 -14.68 -10.92 -10.34
CA SER A 406 -15.30 -12.22 -10.62
C SER A 406 -16.25 -12.64 -9.49
N GLU A 407 -17.11 -13.63 -9.71
CA GLU A 407 -18.01 -14.15 -8.65
C GLU A 407 -17.24 -14.57 -7.38
N ALA A 408 -16.04 -15.13 -7.54
CA ALA A 408 -15.16 -15.49 -6.43
C ALA A 408 -14.66 -14.25 -5.65
N ASP A 409 -14.23 -13.19 -6.35
CA ASP A 409 -13.77 -11.94 -5.73
C ASP A 409 -14.92 -11.21 -5.03
N ARG A 410 -16.10 -11.19 -5.67
CA ARG A 410 -17.31 -10.56 -5.12
C ARG A 410 -17.82 -11.26 -3.89
N LYS A 411 -17.59 -12.56 -3.72
CA LYS A 411 -18.03 -13.29 -2.53
C LYS A 411 -17.51 -12.65 -1.25
N ILE A 412 -16.23 -12.25 -1.22
CA ILE A 412 -15.60 -11.57 -0.07
C ILE A 412 -16.26 -10.20 0.17
N LEU A 413 -16.51 -9.44 -0.91
CA LEU A 413 -17.21 -8.15 -0.83
C LEU A 413 -18.64 -8.29 -0.29
N MET A 414 -19.40 -9.28 -0.78
CA MET A 414 -20.77 -9.50 -0.37
C MET A 414 -20.87 -10.00 1.08
N GLU A 415 -19.94 -10.86 1.52
CA GLU A 415 -19.83 -11.29 2.92
C GLU A 415 -19.55 -10.09 3.84
N ALA A 416 -18.59 -9.22 3.48
CA ALA A 416 -18.29 -8.00 4.21
C ALA A 416 -19.47 -7.03 4.28
N LEU A 417 -20.18 -6.81 3.15
CA LEU A 417 -21.35 -5.94 3.11
C LEU A 417 -22.52 -6.52 3.93
N SER A 418 -22.80 -7.82 3.84
CA SER A 418 -23.90 -8.44 4.57
C SER A 418 -23.76 -8.29 6.10
N LYS A 419 -22.54 -8.44 6.63
CA LYS A 419 -22.24 -8.24 8.05
C LYS A 419 -22.16 -6.75 8.39
N GLY A 420 -21.40 -5.98 7.62
CA GLY A 420 -21.06 -4.59 7.91
C GLY A 420 -22.24 -3.63 7.86
N LEU A 421 -23.16 -3.81 6.89
CA LEU A 421 -24.32 -2.93 6.71
C LEU A 421 -25.29 -2.95 7.89
N SER A 422 -25.35 -4.06 8.63
CA SER A 422 -26.19 -4.18 9.84
C SER A 422 -25.67 -3.36 11.02
N GLY A 423 -24.37 -3.04 11.05
CA GLY A 423 -23.68 -2.33 12.13
C GLY A 423 -23.51 -0.83 11.89
N LEU A 424 -24.19 -0.23 10.92
CA LEU A 424 -24.07 1.20 10.65
C LEU A 424 -25.01 2.04 11.53
N PRO A 425 -24.63 3.27 11.91
CA PRO A 425 -25.52 4.18 12.61
C PRO A 425 -26.76 4.52 11.78
N LEU A 426 -27.92 4.68 12.44
CA LEU A 426 -29.21 4.95 11.80
C LEU A 426 -29.26 6.23 10.95
N PHE A 427 -28.36 7.19 11.20
CA PHE A 427 -28.26 8.42 10.41
C PHE A 427 -27.53 8.22 9.07
N VAL A 428 -26.86 7.09 8.85
CA VAL A 428 -26.20 6.74 7.60
C VAL A 428 -27.14 5.88 6.75
N ARG A 429 -27.37 6.29 5.51
CA ARG A 429 -28.13 5.54 4.52
C ARG A 429 -27.23 5.10 3.39
N ILE A 430 -27.42 3.89 2.89
CA ILE A 430 -26.60 3.35 1.80
C ILE A 430 -27.49 2.98 0.61
N MET A 431 -27.17 3.53 -0.55
CA MET A 431 -27.76 3.13 -1.81
C MET A 431 -26.77 2.28 -2.59
N VAL A 432 -27.11 1.00 -2.78
CA VAL A 432 -26.31 0.04 -3.56
C VAL A 432 -26.98 -0.16 -4.91
N VAL A 433 -26.19 -0.10 -5.98
CA VAL A 433 -26.69 -0.19 -7.36
C VAL A 433 -26.01 -1.34 -8.10
N SER A 434 -26.81 -2.21 -8.73
CA SER A 434 -26.26 -3.38 -9.42
C SER A 434 -27.13 -3.94 -10.53
N ARG A 435 -26.57 -4.85 -11.34
CA ARG A 435 -27.37 -5.85 -12.07
C ARG A 435 -27.93 -6.90 -11.12
N GLN A 436 -28.96 -7.61 -11.59
CA GLN A 436 -29.51 -8.75 -10.87
C GLN A 436 -28.65 -9.98 -11.17
N GLU A 437 -27.63 -10.22 -10.34
CA GLU A 437 -26.84 -11.44 -10.38
C GLU A 437 -27.24 -12.39 -9.23
N PRO A 438 -27.17 -13.72 -9.42
CA PRO A 438 -27.65 -14.68 -8.43
C PRO A 438 -26.94 -14.59 -7.07
N ASP A 439 -25.63 -14.30 -7.07
CA ASP A 439 -24.81 -14.07 -5.89
C ASP A 439 -25.21 -12.80 -5.13
N ILE A 440 -25.43 -11.68 -5.84
CA ILE A 440 -25.87 -10.42 -5.25
C ILE A 440 -27.28 -10.55 -4.66
N GLN A 441 -28.20 -11.19 -5.40
CA GLN A 441 -29.56 -11.46 -4.92
C GLN A 441 -29.56 -12.30 -3.64
N ARG A 442 -28.70 -13.33 -3.57
CA ARG A 442 -28.57 -14.17 -2.38
C ARG A 442 -28.05 -13.38 -1.17
N ALA A 443 -27.16 -12.42 -1.41
CA ALA A 443 -26.54 -11.62 -0.37
C ALA A 443 -27.39 -10.42 0.10
N LEU A 444 -28.18 -9.78 -0.76
CA LEU A 444 -28.96 -8.58 -0.39
C LEU A 444 -30.48 -8.82 -0.31
N GLY A 445 -31.00 -9.80 -1.04
CA GLY A 445 -32.44 -9.93 -1.29
C GLY A 445 -33.32 -10.32 -0.09
N SER A 446 -32.76 -11.00 0.92
CA SER A 446 -33.52 -11.55 2.06
C SER A 446 -33.24 -10.85 3.40
N HIS A 447 -32.41 -9.80 3.42
CA HIS A 447 -32.02 -9.13 4.66
C HIS A 447 -33.07 -8.11 5.13
N SER A 448 -33.37 -8.12 6.43
CA SER A 448 -34.40 -7.28 7.05
C SER A 448 -34.15 -5.77 6.90
N HIS A 449 -32.89 -5.35 6.83
CA HIS A 449 -32.46 -3.95 6.73
C HIS A 449 -32.30 -3.45 5.28
N VAL A 450 -32.51 -4.31 4.28
CA VAL A 450 -32.38 -3.98 2.85
C VAL A 450 -33.75 -3.83 2.19
N ARG A 451 -33.97 -2.72 1.49
CA ARG A 451 -35.13 -2.46 0.64
C ARG A 451 -34.74 -2.74 -0.82
N PRO A 452 -35.16 -3.87 -1.41
CA PRO A 452 -35.00 -4.09 -2.84
C PRO A 452 -35.92 -3.13 -3.62
N TYR A 453 -35.40 -2.53 -4.68
CA TYR A 453 -36.16 -1.74 -5.64
C TYR A 453 -35.75 -2.16 -7.06
N LEU A 454 -36.68 -2.79 -7.77
CA LEU A 454 -36.50 -3.16 -9.17
C LEU A 454 -36.77 -1.94 -10.03
N LEU A 455 -35.77 -1.53 -10.81
CA LEU A 455 -35.93 -0.57 -11.89
C LEU A 455 -36.56 -1.29 -13.08
N GLU A 456 -37.90 -1.32 -13.09
CA GLU A 456 -38.70 -1.87 -14.19
C GLU A 456 -38.34 -1.17 -15.50
N PHE A 457 -38.14 -1.96 -16.55
CA PHE A 457 -37.80 -1.42 -17.87
C PHE A 457 -39.06 -1.23 -18.72
N ASP A 458 -40.09 -2.03 -18.49
CA ASP A 458 -41.36 -2.06 -19.24
C ASP A 458 -42.47 -1.16 -18.65
N SER A 459 -42.15 -0.32 -17.66
CA SER A 459 -43.12 0.62 -17.09
C SER A 459 -43.49 1.76 -18.05
N ALA A 460 -44.72 2.27 -17.95
CA ALA A 460 -45.20 3.37 -18.79
C ALA A 460 -44.39 4.66 -18.57
N GLU A 461 -43.95 4.90 -17.33
CA GLU A 461 -43.09 6.00 -16.93
C GLU A 461 -41.72 5.90 -17.58
N THR A 462 -41.11 4.71 -17.58
CA THR A 462 -39.81 4.47 -18.23
C THR A 462 -39.89 4.72 -19.74
N MET A 463 -40.98 4.28 -20.39
CA MET A 463 -41.20 4.53 -21.81
C MET A 463 -41.34 6.04 -22.10
N GLY A 464 -42.04 6.78 -21.23
CA GLY A 464 -42.16 8.24 -21.31
C GLY A 464 -40.81 8.96 -21.14
N ASP A 465 -39.97 8.51 -20.21
CA ASP A 465 -38.63 9.07 -20.02
C ASP A 465 -37.72 8.80 -21.23
N ILE A 466 -37.81 7.61 -21.83
CA ILE A 466 -37.07 7.27 -23.05
C ILE A 466 -37.50 8.15 -24.21
N LEU A 467 -38.81 8.39 -24.36
CA LEU A 467 -39.34 9.28 -25.39
C LEU A 467 -38.75 10.70 -25.23
N GLN A 468 -38.74 11.21 -24.01
CA GLN A 468 -38.16 12.52 -23.70
C GLN A 468 -36.66 12.56 -23.98
N PHE A 469 -35.93 11.49 -23.62
CA PHE A 469 -34.51 11.35 -23.92
C PHE A 469 -34.21 11.35 -25.42
N VAL A 470 -34.94 10.55 -26.21
CA VAL A 470 -34.78 10.46 -27.67
C VAL A 470 -35.09 11.82 -28.30
N ARG A 471 -36.18 12.49 -27.89
CA ARG A 471 -36.53 13.83 -28.35
C ARG A 471 -35.41 14.82 -28.09
N HIS A 472 -34.89 14.86 -26.86
CA HIS A 472 -33.80 15.76 -26.50
C HIS A 472 -32.52 15.49 -27.31
N ARG A 473 -32.12 14.22 -27.45
CA ARG A 473 -30.91 13.86 -28.21
C ARG A 473 -31.04 14.14 -29.71
N LEU A 474 -32.20 13.90 -30.30
CA LEU A 474 -32.43 14.22 -31.72
C LEU A 474 -32.46 15.73 -31.94
N GLU A 475 -32.97 16.52 -30.98
CA GLU A 475 -32.88 17.97 -31.00
C GLU A 475 -31.42 18.44 -30.96
N GLU A 476 -30.58 17.88 -30.10
CA GLU A 476 -29.14 18.18 -30.09
C GLU A 476 -28.47 17.84 -31.42
N ILE A 477 -28.80 16.70 -32.02
CA ILE A 477 -28.30 16.29 -33.34
C ILE A 477 -28.75 17.27 -34.43
N ARG A 478 -30.00 17.74 -34.39
CA ARG A 478 -30.54 18.75 -35.30
C ARG A 478 -29.76 20.07 -35.22
N VAL A 479 -29.59 20.58 -34.00
CA VAL A 479 -28.87 21.84 -33.73
C VAL A 479 -27.42 21.73 -34.17
N LYS A 480 -26.76 20.59 -33.90
CA LYS A 480 -25.37 20.33 -34.27
C LYS A 480 -25.19 20.13 -35.78
N GLY A 481 -26.17 19.52 -36.45
CA GLY A 481 -26.18 19.26 -37.88
C GLY A 481 -26.32 20.53 -38.72
N GLY A 482 -27.12 21.51 -38.30
CA GLY A 482 -27.24 22.82 -38.96
C GLY A 482 -27.88 22.83 -40.36
N PHE A 483 -28.01 21.67 -41.03
CA PHE A 483 -28.67 21.49 -42.34
C PHE A 483 -30.01 20.74 -42.26
N LEU A 484 -30.43 20.32 -41.07
CA LEU A 484 -31.70 19.62 -40.82
C LEU A 484 -32.83 20.63 -40.62
N GLY A 485 -34.02 20.34 -41.17
CA GLY A 485 -35.18 21.25 -41.09
C GLY A 485 -35.72 21.43 -39.66
N THR A 486 -36.46 22.52 -39.42
CA THR A 486 -37.06 22.82 -38.09
C THR A 486 -38.07 21.77 -37.62
N ASP A 487 -38.62 20.99 -38.54
CA ASP A 487 -39.61 19.94 -38.24
C ASP A 487 -38.98 18.55 -38.19
N TRP A 488 -37.65 18.44 -38.37
CA TRP A 488 -36.93 17.18 -38.29
C TRP A 488 -36.78 16.73 -36.83
N PRO A 489 -37.02 15.44 -36.49
CA PRO A 489 -37.40 14.33 -37.38
C PRO A 489 -38.92 14.05 -37.50
N GLY A 490 -39.77 14.79 -36.79
CA GLY A 490 -41.22 14.57 -36.69
C GLY A 490 -41.59 13.61 -35.54
N ASP A 491 -42.70 13.90 -34.85
CA ASP A 491 -43.11 13.14 -33.64
C ASP A 491 -43.35 11.64 -33.91
N ASP A 492 -43.86 11.28 -35.09
CA ASP A 492 -44.08 9.88 -35.47
C ASP A 492 -42.79 9.06 -35.45
N LYS A 493 -41.69 9.62 -35.98
CA LYS A 493 -40.36 8.96 -35.99
C LYS A 493 -39.77 8.87 -34.58
N ILE A 494 -39.99 9.89 -33.74
CA ILE A 494 -39.54 9.91 -32.35
C ILE A 494 -40.25 8.82 -31.55
N ASN A 495 -41.57 8.71 -31.69
CA ASN A 495 -42.38 7.68 -31.03
C ASN A 495 -41.96 6.28 -31.46
N ALA A 496 -41.74 6.07 -32.78
CA ALA A 496 -41.28 4.78 -33.30
C ALA A 496 -39.92 4.33 -32.72
N LEU A 497 -38.99 5.27 -32.51
CA LEU A 497 -37.71 4.97 -31.86
C LEU A 497 -37.88 4.67 -30.37
N ALA A 498 -38.74 5.41 -29.66
CA ALA A 498 -39.00 5.18 -28.25
C ALA A 498 -39.64 3.80 -28.02
N ASP A 499 -40.63 3.43 -28.84
CA ASP A 499 -41.28 2.11 -28.78
C ASP A 499 -40.28 0.98 -29.04
N ARG A 500 -39.36 1.18 -29.99
CA ARG A 500 -38.29 0.23 -30.32
C ARG A 500 -37.15 0.18 -29.30
N ALA A 501 -37.08 1.10 -28.36
CA ALA A 501 -36.18 0.94 -27.24
C ALA A 501 -36.67 -0.14 -26.27
N SER A 502 -37.99 -0.46 -26.27
CA SER A 502 -38.65 -1.43 -25.38
C SER A 502 -38.13 -1.35 -23.94
N GLY A 503 -38.06 -0.13 -23.39
CA GLY A 503 -37.63 0.10 -22.01
C GLY A 503 -36.12 0.20 -21.77
N LEU A 504 -35.28 0.04 -22.81
CA LEU A 504 -33.83 0.07 -22.69
C LEU A 504 -33.24 1.42 -23.11
N PHE A 505 -32.81 2.23 -22.13
CA PHE A 505 -32.08 3.48 -22.40
C PHE A 505 -30.81 3.27 -23.21
N ILE A 506 -30.12 2.14 -23.02
CA ILE A 506 -28.96 1.79 -23.84
C ILE A 506 -29.31 1.69 -25.32
N TRP A 507 -30.48 1.15 -25.66
CA TRP A 507 -30.93 1.07 -27.04
C TRP A 507 -31.12 2.48 -27.59
N ALA A 508 -31.89 3.32 -26.86
CA ALA A 508 -32.16 4.69 -27.26
C ALA A 508 -30.87 5.52 -27.43
N SER A 509 -29.92 5.41 -26.49
CA SER A 509 -28.63 6.08 -26.56
C SER A 509 -27.78 5.58 -27.73
N THR A 510 -27.71 4.27 -27.94
CA THR A 510 -26.94 3.67 -29.05
C THR A 510 -27.54 4.05 -30.40
N ALA A 511 -28.87 4.08 -30.51
CA ALA A 511 -29.58 4.50 -31.70
C ALA A 511 -29.34 5.99 -32.01
N CYS A 512 -29.38 6.86 -31.00
CA CYS A 512 -29.04 8.27 -31.18
C CYS A 512 -27.58 8.46 -31.63
N LEU A 513 -26.63 7.72 -31.04
CA LEU A 513 -25.22 7.77 -31.47
C LEU A 513 -25.03 7.22 -32.89
N TYR A 514 -25.79 6.19 -33.26
CA TYR A 514 -25.80 5.67 -34.63
C TYR A 514 -26.31 6.72 -35.63
N ILE A 515 -27.40 7.41 -35.29
CA ILE A 515 -27.95 8.51 -36.09
C ILE A 515 -26.93 9.64 -36.22
N GLU A 516 -26.25 10.01 -35.13
CA GLU A 516 -25.22 11.06 -35.11
C GLU A 516 -23.94 10.69 -35.89
N SER A 517 -23.68 9.39 -36.12
CA SER A 517 -22.41 8.90 -36.69
C SER A 517 -22.17 9.29 -38.16
N TYR A 518 -23.24 9.62 -38.91
CA TYR A 518 -23.16 9.95 -40.34
C TYR A 518 -24.30 10.92 -40.72
N ASP A 519 -24.97 10.73 -41.86
CA ASP A 519 -26.17 11.48 -42.26
C ASP A 519 -27.35 11.11 -41.34
N PRO A 520 -27.81 12.03 -40.47
CA PRO A 520 -28.81 11.71 -39.46
C PRO A 520 -30.17 11.29 -40.06
N ASP A 521 -30.58 11.88 -41.17
CA ASP A 521 -31.89 11.57 -41.76
C ASP A 521 -31.87 10.21 -42.46
N GLN A 522 -30.79 9.90 -43.17
CA GLN A 522 -30.60 8.59 -43.78
C GLN A 522 -30.54 7.49 -42.72
N ARG A 523 -29.73 7.67 -41.66
CA ARG A 523 -29.58 6.69 -40.57
C ARG A 523 -30.87 6.46 -39.80
N LEU A 524 -31.65 7.53 -39.59
CA LEU A 524 -32.94 7.44 -38.96
C LEU A 524 -33.93 6.62 -39.81
N CYS A 525 -34.00 6.89 -41.11
CA CYS A 525 -34.84 6.12 -42.03
C CYS A 525 -34.38 4.66 -42.12
N GLU A 526 -33.07 4.38 -42.18
CA GLU A 526 -32.52 3.02 -42.15
C GLU A 526 -32.95 2.23 -40.91
N LEU A 527 -32.94 2.88 -39.73
CA LEU A 527 -33.44 2.23 -38.52
C LEU A 527 -34.92 1.92 -38.68
N ILE A 528 -35.76 2.90 -39.04
CA ILE A 528 -37.22 2.71 -39.13
C ILE A 528 -37.61 1.68 -40.20
N ASP A 529 -37.01 1.73 -41.38
CA ASP A 529 -37.38 0.92 -42.56
C ASP A 529 -36.93 -0.54 -42.46
N GLN A 530 -35.84 -0.84 -41.75
CA GLN A 530 -35.37 -2.22 -41.56
C GLN A 530 -36.21 -3.01 -40.54
N TRP A 531 -37.24 -2.39 -39.97
CA TRP A 531 -38.15 -3.06 -39.05
C TRP A 531 -39.12 -3.97 -39.79
N SER A 532 -38.85 -5.28 -39.73
CA SER A 532 -39.82 -6.34 -40.00
C SER A 532 -40.20 -6.99 -38.68
N GLU A 533 -41.47 -7.37 -38.53
CA GLU A 533 -42.01 -8.14 -37.39
C GLU A 533 -41.25 -9.46 -37.23
N SER A 534 -40.06 -9.42 -36.63
CA SER A 534 -39.29 -10.59 -36.27
C SER A 534 -39.69 -11.01 -34.86
N ASN A 535 -40.28 -12.20 -34.77
CA ASN A 535 -40.82 -12.84 -33.56
C ASN A 535 -39.74 -13.28 -32.55
N SER A 536 -38.73 -12.46 -32.27
CA SER A 536 -37.69 -12.79 -31.29
C SER A 536 -38.08 -12.30 -29.90
N SER A 537 -38.54 -13.25 -29.07
CA SER A 537 -39.08 -13.06 -27.73
C SER A 537 -38.01 -12.94 -26.62
N GLY A 538 -36.98 -12.13 -26.84
CA GLY A 538 -35.88 -11.93 -25.87
C GLY A 538 -35.74 -10.46 -25.43
N PRO A 539 -35.42 -10.17 -24.15
CA PRO A 539 -35.31 -8.80 -23.62
C PRO A 539 -34.19 -7.97 -24.29
N PHE A 540 -33.21 -8.61 -24.94
CA PHE A 540 -32.13 -7.95 -25.67
C PHE A 540 -32.25 -8.08 -27.20
N ALA A 541 -33.29 -8.70 -27.74
CA ALA A 541 -33.39 -9.00 -29.17
C ALA A 541 -33.35 -7.73 -30.04
N GLN A 542 -33.98 -6.66 -29.57
CA GLN A 542 -33.98 -5.36 -30.26
C GLN A 542 -32.62 -4.65 -30.16
N LEU A 543 -31.90 -4.85 -29.05
CA LEU A 543 -30.54 -4.31 -28.86
C LEU A 543 -29.52 -5.05 -29.71
N ASP A 544 -29.63 -6.38 -29.79
CA ASP A 544 -28.79 -7.20 -30.64
C ASP A 544 -29.04 -6.89 -32.13
N SER A 545 -30.30 -6.63 -32.51
CA SER A 545 -30.63 -6.10 -33.85
C SER A 545 -29.98 -4.74 -34.11
N LEU A 546 -29.98 -3.83 -33.14
CA LEU A 546 -29.32 -2.52 -33.28
C LEU A 546 -27.80 -2.65 -33.41
N TYR A 547 -27.17 -3.55 -32.63
CA TYR A 547 -25.73 -3.84 -32.78
C TYR A 547 -25.41 -4.43 -34.14
N LYS A 548 -26.26 -5.34 -34.64
CA LYS A 548 -26.15 -5.87 -36.00
C LYS A 548 -26.23 -4.78 -37.06
N THR A 549 -27.23 -3.90 -37.00
CA THR A 549 -27.37 -2.76 -37.93
C THR A 549 -26.17 -1.81 -37.83
N GLY A 550 -25.72 -1.50 -36.60
CA GLY A 550 -24.53 -0.71 -36.33
C GLY A 550 -23.28 -1.27 -36.99
N LEU A 551 -23.01 -2.56 -36.74
CA LEU A 551 -21.88 -3.29 -37.33
C LEU A 551 -21.99 -3.34 -38.85
N GLN A 552 -23.11 -3.79 -39.42
CA GLN A 552 -23.34 -3.88 -40.86
C GLN A 552 -23.09 -2.57 -41.58
N SER A 553 -23.45 -1.46 -40.95
CA SER A 553 -23.21 -0.14 -41.53
C SER A 553 -21.78 0.38 -41.38
N GLY A 554 -21.01 -0.24 -40.49
CA GLY A 554 -19.63 0.11 -40.17
C GLY A 554 -18.67 -0.12 -41.34
N GLY A 555 -19.01 -1.01 -42.27
CA GLY A 555 -18.23 -1.28 -43.48
C GLY A 555 -18.73 -2.45 -44.32
N LEU A 556 -17.91 -2.87 -45.29
CA LEU A 556 -18.23 -3.92 -46.26
C LEU A 556 -17.86 -5.29 -45.68
N TRP A 557 -18.74 -5.89 -44.90
CA TRP A 557 -18.50 -7.20 -44.29
C TRP A 557 -18.40 -8.36 -45.29
N ASP A 558 -18.97 -8.19 -46.49
CA ASP A 558 -18.82 -9.13 -47.60
C ASP A 558 -17.39 -9.17 -48.18
N ASP A 559 -16.54 -8.17 -47.90
CA ASP A 559 -15.10 -8.23 -48.20
C ASP A 559 -14.37 -9.02 -47.11
N PRO A 560 -13.82 -10.21 -47.42
CA PRO A 560 -13.11 -11.03 -46.44
C PRO A 560 -11.93 -10.29 -45.79
N SER A 561 -11.31 -9.37 -46.52
CA SER A 561 -10.16 -8.60 -46.03
C SER A 561 -10.61 -7.59 -44.98
N PHE A 562 -11.75 -6.92 -45.17
CA PHE A 562 -12.30 -5.99 -44.19
C PHE A 562 -12.81 -6.73 -42.95
N SER A 563 -13.55 -7.83 -43.14
CA SER A 563 -14.07 -8.64 -42.05
C SER A 563 -12.95 -9.17 -41.15
N SER A 564 -11.89 -9.75 -41.74
CA SER A 564 -10.73 -10.23 -40.99
C SER A 564 -10.04 -9.13 -40.17
N ASP A 565 -9.80 -7.95 -40.78
CA ASP A 565 -9.13 -6.84 -40.09
C ASP A 565 -10.00 -6.29 -38.95
N CYS A 566 -11.30 -6.13 -39.19
CA CYS A 566 -12.24 -5.62 -38.20
C CYS A 566 -12.41 -6.59 -37.01
N CYS A 567 -12.53 -7.89 -37.28
CA CYS A 567 -12.58 -8.92 -36.25
C CYS A 567 -11.29 -8.97 -35.42
N SER A 568 -10.13 -8.81 -36.05
CA SER A 568 -8.85 -8.75 -35.33
C SER A 568 -8.77 -7.53 -34.40
N ILE A 569 -9.28 -6.37 -34.83
CA ILE A 569 -9.34 -5.15 -34.01
C ILE A 569 -10.31 -5.34 -32.85
N LEU A 570 -11.53 -5.80 -33.10
CA LEU A 570 -12.52 -6.05 -32.06
C LEU A 570 -12.01 -7.10 -31.06
N GLY A 571 -11.45 -8.22 -31.55
CA GLY A 571 -10.83 -9.23 -30.70
C GLY A 571 -9.70 -8.69 -29.83
N ALA A 572 -8.83 -7.82 -30.36
CA ALA A 572 -7.80 -7.16 -29.56
C ALA A 572 -8.40 -6.25 -28.48
N ILE A 573 -9.47 -5.50 -28.79
CA ILE A 573 -10.17 -4.64 -27.82
C ILE A 573 -10.80 -5.49 -26.70
N LEU A 574 -11.36 -6.66 -27.02
CA LEU A 574 -11.99 -7.54 -26.02
C LEU A 574 -10.97 -8.30 -25.15
N CYS A 575 -9.81 -8.66 -25.72
CA CYS A 575 -8.78 -9.45 -25.03
C CYS A 575 -7.79 -8.59 -24.22
N ALA A 576 -7.57 -7.34 -24.60
CA ALA A 576 -6.61 -6.47 -23.92
C ALA A 576 -7.08 -6.08 -22.52
N ARG A 577 -6.20 -6.21 -21.53
CA ARG A 577 -6.47 -5.75 -20.14
C ARG A 577 -6.42 -4.23 -19.97
N ILE A 578 -5.86 -3.52 -20.96
CA ILE A 578 -5.71 -2.06 -20.95
C ILE A 578 -6.18 -1.54 -22.31
N PRO A 579 -6.93 -0.42 -22.37
CA PRO A 579 -7.34 0.21 -23.62
C PRO A 579 -6.16 0.51 -24.54
N LEU A 580 -6.25 0.09 -25.79
CA LEU A 580 -5.19 0.26 -26.80
C LEU A 580 -5.42 1.54 -27.63
N SER A 581 -4.37 2.30 -27.90
CA SER A 581 -4.42 3.46 -28.80
C SER A 581 -4.36 3.04 -30.28
N TYR A 582 -4.72 3.93 -31.20
CA TYR A 582 -4.66 3.64 -32.64
C TYR A 582 -3.27 3.22 -33.12
N SER A 583 -2.24 3.93 -32.66
CA SER A 583 -0.86 3.65 -33.04
C SER A 583 -0.41 2.26 -32.58
N VAL A 584 -0.77 1.89 -31.34
CA VAL A 584 -0.46 0.56 -30.80
C VAL A 584 -1.26 -0.52 -31.52
N MET A 585 -2.55 -0.29 -31.78
CA MET A 585 -3.42 -1.22 -32.50
C MET A 585 -2.92 -1.53 -33.91
N ASP A 586 -2.58 -0.49 -34.68
CA ASP A 586 -2.09 -0.61 -36.05
C ASP A 586 -0.74 -1.32 -36.12
N ALA A 587 0.15 -1.00 -35.18
CA ALA A 587 1.46 -1.60 -35.09
C ALA A 587 1.36 -3.10 -34.70
N LEU A 588 0.53 -3.41 -33.70
CA LEU A 588 0.39 -4.75 -33.15
C LEU A 588 -0.28 -5.71 -34.15
N LEU A 589 -1.39 -5.29 -34.76
CA LEU A 589 -2.13 -6.12 -35.71
C LEU A 589 -1.49 -6.14 -37.11
N VAL A 590 -0.49 -5.29 -37.36
CA VAL A 590 0.19 -5.15 -38.66
C VAL A 590 -0.82 -4.82 -39.77
N LEU A 591 -1.71 -3.86 -39.49
CA LEU A 591 -2.75 -3.47 -40.43
C LEU A 591 -2.15 -2.72 -41.64
N PRO A 592 -2.70 -2.87 -42.84
CA PRO A 592 -2.17 -2.19 -44.02
C PRO A 592 -2.30 -0.67 -43.89
N GLN A 593 -1.31 0.09 -44.36
CA GLN A 593 -1.35 1.57 -44.31
C GLN A 593 -2.58 2.20 -45.00
N HIS A 594 -3.19 1.50 -45.96
CA HIS A 594 -4.40 1.95 -46.66
C HIS A 594 -5.72 1.59 -45.93
N ARG A 595 -5.64 0.74 -44.89
CA ARG A 595 -6.74 0.30 -44.01
C ARG A 595 -6.30 0.27 -42.53
N PRO A 596 -5.91 1.42 -41.94
CA PRO A 596 -5.57 1.50 -40.52
C PRO A 596 -6.82 1.26 -39.67
N SER A 597 -6.63 0.82 -38.42
CA SER A 597 -7.69 0.57 -37.44
C SER A 597 -8.62 1.76 -37.31
N ARG A 598 -8.09 2.99 -37.31
CA ARG A 598 -8.88 4.23 -37.31
C ARG A 598 -9.93 4.26 -38.40
N LYS A 599 -9.59 3.84 -39.63
CA LYS A 599 -10.53 3.81 -40.75
C LYS A 599 -11.53 2.68 -40.60
N SER A 600 -11.07 1.49 -40.20
CA SER A 600 -11.88 0.28 -40.07
C SER A 600 -12.97 0.39 -39.00
N ILE A 601 -12.70 1.09 -37.89
CA ILE A 601 -13.68 1.27 -36.79
C ILE A 601 -14.26 2.68 -36.69
N SER A 602 -13.91 3.59 -37.61
CA SER A 602 -14.37 5.00 -37.60
C SER A 602 -15.89 5.16 -37.56
N ARG A 603 -16.62 4.19 -38.14
CA ARG A 603 -18.09 4.18 -38.21
C ARG A 603 -18.75 3.41 -37.07
N LEU A 604 -17.96 2.83 -36.16
CA LEU A 604 -18.43 2.08 -34.99
C LEU A 604 -18.47 2.94 -33.72
N THR A 605 -18.49 4.27 -33.85
CA THR A 605 -18.57 5.22 -32.74
C THR A 605 -19.85 5.09 -31.92
N CYS A 606 -20.89 4.43 -32.46
CA CYS A 606 -22.11 4.12 -31.72
C CYS A 606 -21.92 3.05 -30.64
N VAL A 607 -20.87 2.24 -30.72
CA VAL A 607 -20.57 1.14 -29.78
C VAL A 607 -19.17 1.21 -29.19
N LEU A 608 -18.26 2.00 -29.78
CA LEU A 608 -16.90 2.22 -29.31
C LEU A 608 -16.68 3.67 -28.89
N ARG A 609 -16.07 3.84 -27.72
CA ARG A 609 -15.52 5.12 -27.28
C ARG A 609 -14.11 5.21 -27.80
N ILE A 610 -13.85 6.27 -28.54
CA ILE A 610 -12.57 6.50 -29.18
C ILE A 610 -11.96 7.74 -28.54
N SER A 611 -10.81 7.56 -27.88
CA SER A 611 -10.01 8.64 -27.33
C SER A 611 -8.58 8.51 -27.79
N GLU A 612 -7.96 9.62 -28.18
CA GLU A 612 -6.52 9.66 -28.51
C GLU A 612 -5.65 9.48 -27.27
N THR A 613 -6.14 9.86 -26.08
CA THR A 613 -5.41 9.78 -24.80
C THR A 613 -5.74 8.54 -23.98
N GLU A 614 -7.02 8.13 -23.95
CA GLU A 614 -7.51 7.04 -23.08
C GLU A 614 -7.63 5.69 -23.80
N GLY A 615 -7.29 5.62 -25.09
CA GLY A 615 -7.39 4.44 -25.93
C GLY A 615 -8.81 4.16 -26.44
N ILE A 616 -8.96 3.05 -27.16
CA ILE A 616 -10.23 2.57 -27.70
C ILE A 616 -10.90 1.67 -26.67
N ARG A 617 -12.17 1.95 -26.33
CA ARG A 617 -12.96 1.20 -25.36
C ARG A 617 -14.33 0.84 -25.92
N ILE A 618 -14.94 -0.21 -25.39
CA ILE A 618 -16.34 -0.50 -25.63
C ILE A 618 -17.20 0.46 -24.80
N LEU A 619 -18.25 1.06 -25.38
CA LEU A 619 -19.13 2.00 -24.67
C LEU A 619 -19.96 1.32 -23.59
N HIS A 620 -20.34 0.06 -23.78
CA HIS A 620 -21.14 -0.67 -22.80
C HIS A 620 -20.86 -2.19 -22.81
N PRO A 621 -20.77 -2.85 -21.64
CA PRO A 621 -20.46 -4.27 -21.54
C PRO A 621 -21.41 -5.21 -22.31
N SER A 622 -22.67 -4.82 -22.54
CA SER A 622 -23.60 -5.65 -23.34
C SER A 622 -23.14 -5.86 -24.78
N PHE A 623 -22.31 -4.98 -25.34
CA PHE A 623 -21.71 -5.15 -26.67
C PHE A 623 -20.56 -6.17 -26.65
N HIS A 624 -19.76 -6.19 -25.58
CA HIS A 624 -18.78 -7.26 -25.35
C HIS A 624 -19.48 -8.63 -25.30
N ASP A 625 -20.57 -8.74 -24.56
CA ASP A 625 -21.35 -9.98 -24.46
C ASP A 625 -22.00 -10.37 -25.79
N TYR A 626 -22.41 -9.38 -26.61
CA TYR A 626 -22.94 -9.63 -27.94
C TYR A 626 -21.90 -10.32 -28.84
N LEU A 627 -20.70 -9.73 -28.95
CA LEU A 627 -19.61 -10.23 -29.81
C LEU A 627 -19.04 -11.59 -29.36
N SER A 628 -19.04 -11.86 -28.07
CA SER A 628 -18.44 -13.09 -27.49
C SER A 628 -19.42 -14.24 -27.33
N LYS A 629 -20.72 -13.97 -27.10
CA LYS A 629 -21.69 -15.02 -26.71
C LYS A 629 -23.01 -15.01 -27.46
N ARG A 630 -23.53 -13.86 -27.90
CA ARG A 630 -24.91 -13.76 -28.46
C ARG A 630 -24.99 -13.73 -29.99
N CYS A 631 -23.92 -13.40 -30.69
CA CYS A 631 -23.91 -13.32 -32.16
C CYS A 631 -23.41 -14.60 -32.86
N SER A 632 -23.47 -15.77 -32.21
CA SER A 632 -22.93 -17.03 -32.75
C SER A 632 -23.44 -17.32 -34.16
N GLY A 633 -22.53 -17.32 -35.14
CA GLY A 633 -22.83 -17.59 -36.56
C GLY A 633 -22.82 -16.35 -37.46
N GLU A 634 -22.66 -15.15 -36.90
CA GLU A 634 -22.44 -13.91 -37.66
C GLU A 634 -20.96 -13.72 -38.01
N GLN A 635 -20.66 -12.95 -39.05
CA GLN A 635 -19.30 -12.74 -39.58
C GLN A 635 -18.34 -12.02 -38.60
N TRP A 636 -18.89 -11.32 -37.60
CA TRP A 636 -18.17 -10.57 -36.56
C TRP A 636 -18.10 -11.31 -35.21
N THR A 637 -18.37 -12.62 -35.19
CA THR A 637 -18.25 -13.42 -33.96
C THR A 637 -16.79 -13.48 -33.52
N ILE A 638 -16.52 -13.17 -32.25
CA ILE A 638 -15.17 -13.15 -31.69
C ILE A 638 -14.94 -14.36 -30.78
N ASP A 639 -14.02 -15.23 -31.18
CA ASP A 639 -13.48 -16.27 -30.31
C ASP A 639 -12.38 -15.67 -29.41
N LEU A 640 -12.69 -15.51 -28.12
CA LEU A 640 -11.77 -14.93 -27.15
C LEU A 640 -10.49 -15.78 -26.96
N GLU A 641 -10.56 -17.10 -27.07
CA GLU A 641 -9.39 -17.96 -26.88
C GLU A 641 -8.42 -17.80 -28.05
N PHE A 642 -8.95 -17.84 -29.28
CA PHE A 642 -8.17 -17.59 -30.49
C PHE A 642 -7.53 -16.19 -30.49
N HIS A 643 -8.29 -15.15 -30.20
CA HIS A 643 -7.79 -13.77 -30.26
C HIS A 643 -6.80 -13.46 -29.13
N ASN A 644 -6.96 -14.05 -27.94
CA ASN A 644 -5.94 -13.95 -26.87
C ASN A 644 -4.61 -14.55 -27.33
N LYS A 645 -4.64 -15.73 -27.95
CA LYS A 645 -3.44 -16.38 -28.49
C LYS A 645 -2.79 -15.55 -29.60
N GLU A 646 -3.60 -15.04 -30.53
CA GLU A 646 -3.12 -14.20 -31.63
C GLU A 646 -2.50 -12.90 -31.11
N LEU A 647 -3.14 -12.22 -30.16
CA LEU A 647 -2.63 -10.99 -29.53
C LEU A 647 -1.26 -11.24 -28.88
N ALA A 648 -1.09 -12.35 -28.15
CA ALA A 648 0.19 -12.73 -27.55
C ALA A 648 1.28 -12.94 -28.62
N LEU A 649 0.97 -13.66 -29.71
CA LEU A 649 1.89 -13.87 -30.82
C LEU A 649 2.28 -12.56 -31.53
N ARG A 650 1.34 -11.63 -31.66
CA ARG A 650 1.57 -10.31 -32.26
C ARG A 650 2.45 -9.41 -31.39
N CYS A 651 2.24 -9.42 -30.08
CA CYS A 651 3.13 -8.73 -29.13
C CYS A 651 4.56 -9.25 -29.27
N ILE A 652 4.71 -10.57 -29.35
CA ILE A 652 6.01 -11.21 -29.57
C ILE A 652 6.63 -10.70 -30.87
N ASN A 653 5.92 -10.72 -32.00
CA ASN A 653 6.43 -10.27 -33.30
C ASN A 653 6.74 -8.77 -33.39
N LEU A 654 6.05 -7.92 -32.62
CA LEU A 654 6.34 -6.48 -32.58
C LEU A 654 7.74 -6.23 -31.98
N LEU A 655 8.10 -7.03 -30.98
CA LEU A 655 9.43 -6.97 -30.36
C LEU A 655 10.57 -7.32 -31.36
N ASP A 656 10.30 -8.00 -32.48
CA ASP A 656 11.28 -8.25 -33.56
C ASP A 656 11.65 -7.00 -34.37
N LYS A 657 10.66 -6.15 -34.65
CA LYS A 657 10.73 -5.17 -35.76
C LYS A 657 11.52 -3.92 -35.44
N ASP A 658 11.59 -3.51 -34.17
CA ASP A 658 12.17 -2.22 -33.79
C ASP A 658 13.70 -2.20 -33.69
N GLY A 659 14.39 -3.32 -34.00
CA GLY A 659 15.86 -3.35 -34.04
C GLY A 659 16.54 -2.97 -32.72
N SER A 660 15.76 -2.83 -31.63
CA SER A 660 16.30 -2.84 -30.28
C SER A 660 16.93 -4.21 -30.08
N GLU A 661 18.22 -4.23 -29.77
CA GLU A 661 19.05 -5.37 -29.38
C GLU A 661 18.51 -6.15 -28.15
N TYR A 662 17.20 -6.22 -27.93
CA TYR A 662 16.59 -7.19 -27.02
C TYR A 662 16.38 -8.50 -27.78
N VAL A 663 17.48 -9.24 -27.80
CA VAL A 663 17.84 -10.63 -28.12
C VAL A 663 16.74 -11.73 -28.21
N ILE A 664 15.45 -11.45 -28.05
CA ILE A 664 14.42 -12.50 -28.02
C ILE A 664 14.13 -13.07 -29.42
N GLN A 665 14.14 -12.29 -30.51
CA GLN A 665 13.64 -12.81 -31.80
C GLN A 665 14.59 -12.95 -32.98
N SER A 666 15.84 -12.46 -32.98
CA SER A 666 16.74 -12.73 -34.12
C SER A 666 17.06 -14.22 -34.33
N LYS A 667 16.55 -15.12 -33.45
CA LYS A 667 16.68 -16.57 -33.52
C LYS A 667 15.42 -17.37 -33.09
N LEU A 668 14.22 -16.79 -33.09
CA LEU A 668 12.97 -17.54 -32.84
C LEU A 668 12.21 -17.73 -34.15
N SER A 669 12.58 -18.75 -34.92
CA SER A 669 11.86 -19.13 -36.13
C SER A 669 10.60 -19.94 -35.77
N ARG A 670 9.57 -19.84 -36.62
CA ARG A 670 8.20 -20.40 -36.46
C ARG A 670 8.08 -21.91 -36.16
N ASN A 671 9.17 -22.65 -36.02
CA ASN A 671 9.19 -24.11 -35.81
C ASN A 671 10.05 -24.59 -34.62
N ASP A 672 10.54 -23.71 -33.74
CA ASP A 672 11.42 -24.15 -32.65
C ASP A 672 10.65 -24.80 -31.49
N THR A 673 10.80 -26.13 -31.37
CA THR A 673 10.47 -26.95 -30.17
C THR A 673 11.15 -26.46 -28.88
N ASN A 674 12.02 -25.46 -28.96
CA ASN A 674 12.79 -24.87 -27.87
C ASN A 674 12.18 -23.60 -27.25
N LEU A 675 11.00 -23.14 -27.69
CA LEU A 675 10.37 -21.94 -27.12
C LEU A 675 9.95 -22.17 -25.66
N HIS A 676 9.47 -23.37 -25.35
CA HIS A 676 9.24 -23.81 -23.96
C HIS A 676 10.53 -23.83 -23.14
N GLN A 677 11.65 -24.31 -23.71
CA GLN A 677 12.93 -24.36 -23.00
C GLN A 677 13.52 -22.96 -22.78
N LEU A 678 13.36 -22.04 -23.74
CA LEU A 678 13.78 -20.65 -23.59
C LEU A 678 12.90 -19.90 -22.57
N ALA A 679 11.59 -20.11 -22.59
CA ALA A 679 10.68 -19.54 -21.60
C ALA A 679 10.96 -20.10 -20.20
N TYR A 680 11.22 -21.40 -20.09
CA TYR A 680 11.67 -22.06 -18.86
C TYR A 680 12.99 -21.45 -18.37
N ASP A 681 14.01 -21.38 -19.23
CA ASP A 681 15.31 -20.78 -18.87
C ASP A 681 15.17 -19.30 -18.49
N GLY A 682 14.28 -18.55 -19.16
CA GLY A 682 13.98 -17.15 -18.87
C GLY A 682 13.27 -16.96 -17.53
N HIS A 683 12.33 -17.84 -17.23
CA HIS A 683 11.67 -17.88 -15.93
C HIS A 683 12.69 -18.22 -14.83
N ARG A 684 13.54 -19.23 -15.06
CA ARG A 684 14.63 -19.62 -14.14
C ARG A 684 15.63 -18.49 -13.94
N PHE A 685 16.01 -17.78 -15.00
CA PHE A 685 16.88 -16.61 -14.94
C PHE A 685 16.26 -15.48 -14.11
N ALA A 686 14.99 -15.17 -14.36
CA ALA A 686 14.27 -14.13 -13.63
C ALA A 686 14.14 -14.46 -12.13
N GLN A 687 13.91 -15.72 -11.78
CA GLN A 687 13.84 -16.17 -10.39
C GLN A 687 15.21 -16.14 -9.71
N TYR A 688 16.23 -16.75 -10.34
CA TYR A 688 17.55 -16.89 -9.74
C TYR A 688 18.24 -15.53 -9.52
N PHE A 689 17.99 -14.57 -10.41
CA PHE A 689 18.54 -13.22 -10.32
C PHE A 689 17.50 -12.17 -9.91
N ALA A 690 16.37 -12.55 -9.30
CA ALA A 690 15.28 -11.63 -8.96
C ALA A 690 15.76 -10.41 -8.16
N ASN A 691 16.57 -10.63 -7.12
CA ASN A 691 17.13 -9.54 -6.30
C ASN A 691 18.02 -8.62 -7.15
N THR A 692 18.89 -9.19 -8.00
CA THR A 692 19.77 -8.41 -8.89
C THR A 692 18.98 -7.62 -9.93
N ILE A 693 17.88 -8.19 -10.44
CA ILE A 693 16.95 -7.51 -11.37
C ILE A 693 16.29 -6.33 -10.67
N GLN A 694 15.88 -6.50 -9.41
CA GLN A 694 15.20 -5.46 -8.64
C GLN A 694 16.14 -4.32 -8.24
N GLU A 695 17.34 -4.64 -7.75
CA GLU A 695 18.31 -3.63 -7.30
C GLU A 695 19.03 -2.93 -8.47
N HIS A 696 19.35 -3.69 -9.52
CA HIS A 696 20.22 -3.23 -10.60
C HIS A 696 19.73 -3.68 -12.00
N PRO A 697 18.50 -3.29 -12.41
CA PRO A 697 17.89 -3.77 -13.66
C PRO A 697 18.71 -3.45 -14.92
N LEU A 698 19.47 -2.35 -14.91
CA LEU A 698 20.28 -1.91 -16.05
C LEU A 698 21.63 -2.64 -16.18
N LEU A 699 22.04 -3.40 -15.17
CA LEU A 699 23.33 -4.11 -15.15
C LEU A 699 23.21 -5.61 -15.42
N LEU A 700 22.00 -6.13 -15.69
CA LEU A 700 21.76 -7.57 -15.84
C LEU A 700 22.64 -8.27 -16.87
N TYR A 701 22.92 -7.60 -17.99
CA TYR A 701 23.78 -8.13 -19.04
C TYR A 701 25.25 -8.29 -18.61
N THR A 702 25.71 -7.51 -17.63
CA THR A 702 27.10 -7.55 -17.13
C THR A 702 27.24 -8.31 -15.82
N THR A 703 26.18 -8.38 -14.99
CA THR A 703 26.23 -8.96 -13.64
C THR A 703 25.52 -10.31 -13.51
N ALA A 704 24.47 -10.59 -14.28
CA ALA A 704 23.67 -11.82 -14.15
C ALA A 704 23.86 -12.77 -15.34
N LEU A 705 23.86 -12.23 -16.56
CA LEU A 705 23.93 -13.03 -17.78
C LEU A 705 25.20 -13.91 -17.90
N PRO A 706 26.42 -13.43 -17.56
CA PRO A 706 27.64 -14.24 -17.62
C PRO A 706 27.65 -15.44 -16.67
N PHE A 707 26.82 -15.40 -15.63
CA PHE A 707 26.69 -16.45 -14.60
C PHE A 707 25.52 -17.39 -14.87
N THR A 708 24.81 -17.23 -15.99
CA THR A 708 23.82 -18.24 -16.43
C THR A 708 24.49 -19.58 -16.71
N PRO A 709 23.84 -20.72 -16.43
CA PRO A 709 24.47 -22.02 -16.63
C PRO A 709 24.74 -22.35 -18.10
N ALA A 710 25.90 -22.93 -18.37
CA ALA A 710 26.47 -23.07 -19.72
C ALA A 710 25.61 -23.87 -20.71
N ASN A 711 24.81 -24.83 -20.24
CA ASN A 711 23.97 -25.64 -21.11
C ASN A 711 22.61 -25.00 -21.43
N THR A 712 22.24 -23.90 -20.78
CA THR A 712 20.94 -23.24 -20.95
C THR A 712 20.84 -22.54 -22.30
N SER A 713 19.61 -22.42 -22.78
CA SER A 713 19.29 -21.70 -24.01
C SER A 713 19.66 -20.23 -23.90
N ILE A 714 19.55 -19.64 -22.70
CA ILE A 714 19.94 -18.25 -22.44
C ILE A 714 21.45 -18.08 -22.51
N HIS A 715 22.24 -18.93 -21.84
CA HIS A 715 23.69 -18.81 -21.92
C HIS A 715 24.18 -18.97 -23.37
N LYS A 716 23.71 -20.01 -24.06
CA LYS A 716 24.07 -20.28 -25.47
C LYS A 716 23.58 -19.23 -26.46
N LYS A 717 22.49 -18.52 -26.18
CA LYS A 717 21.98 -17.49 -27.11
C LYS A 717 22.56 -16.11 -26.83
N PHE A 718 22.81 -15.76 -25.57
CA PHE A 718 23.06 -14.39 -25.13
C PHE A 718 24.49 -14.16 -24.61
N CYS A 719 25.24 -15.18 -24.19
CA CYS A 719 26.58 -15.00 -23.57
C CYS A 719 27.73 -14.79 -24.59
N HIS A 720 27.44 -14.70 -25.90
CA HIS A 720 28.46 -14.67 -26.95
C HIS A 720 29.08 -13.28 -27.22
N ASN A 721 28.48 -12.18 -26.77
CA ASN A 721 28.92 -10.83 -27.09
C ASN A 721 29.38 -10.03 -25.85
N HIS A 722 30.67 -10.22 -25.51
CA HIS A 722 31.61 -9.29 -24.85
C HIS A 722 31.14 -8.48 -23.62
N TRP A 723 31.76 -8.74 -22.44
CA TRP A 723 32.46 -7.75 -21.57
C TRP A 723 33.13 -8.41 -20.34
N LEU A 724 32.71 -9.61 -19.91
CA LEU A 724 33.31 -10.39 -18.81
C LEU A 724 33.43 -11.86 -19.19
N LYS A 725 34.61 -12.45 -19.01
CA LYS A 725 34.85 -13.90 -19.18
C LYS A 725 34.96 -14.53 -17.80
N VAL A 726 33.97 -15.31 -17.40
CA VAL A 726 34.00 -16.06 -16.14
C VAL A 726 35.00 -17.22 -16.30
N VAL A 727 36.08 -17.21 -15.52
CA VAL A 727 37.22 -18.14 -15.65
C VAL A 727 36.97 -19.47 -14.92
N CYS A 728 36.14 -19.46 -13.88
CA CYS A 728 35.68 -20.64 -13.13
C CYS A 728 34.34 -20.35 -12.43
N GLY A 729 33.57 -21.40 -12.07
CA GLY A 729 32.32 -21.27 -11.31
C GLY A 729 31.03 -21.13 -12.12
N VAL A 730 31.06 -21.28 -13.44
CA VAL A 730 29.82 -21.35 -14.26
C VAL A 730 29.25 -22.75 -14.17
N GLU A 731 28.03 -22.87 -13.65
CA GLU A 731 27.32 -24.15 -13.58
C GLU A 731 26.97 -24.66 -14.98
N LYS A 732 26.84 -25.98 -15.15
CA LYS A 732 26.44 -26.55 -16.45
C LYS A 732 24.94 -26.44 -16.68
N THR A 733 24.14 -26.60 -15.64
CA THR A 733 22.67 -26.56 -15.66
C THR A 733 22.19 -25.70 -14.50
N TRP A 734 20.93 -25.24 -14.52
CA TRP A 734 20.36 -24.54 -13.37
C TRP A 734 20.46 -25.42 -12.11
N PRO A 735 20.79 -24.84 -10.95
CA PRO A 735 20.75 -25.57 -9.69
C PRO A 735 19.30 -25.93 -9.40
N ARG A 736 19.03 -27.03 -8.69
CA ARG A 736 17.65 -27.40 -8.34
C ARG A 736 17.02 -26.43 -7.35
N GLN A 737 17.85 -25.79 -6.54
CA GLN A 737 17.45 -24.68 -5.69
C GLN A 737 16.92 -23.52 -6.55
N LEU A 738 15.65 -23.16 -6.32
CA LEU A 738 14.93 -22.08 -6.97
C LEU A 738 15.13 -20.76 -6.25
N LEU A 739 14.90 -20.76 -4.94
CA LEU A 739 14.88 -19.58 -4.08
C LEU A 739 15.51 -19.91 -2.73
N GLN A 740 16.10 -18.89 -2.11
CA GLN A 740 16.58 -18.92 -0.73
C GLN A 740 15.99 -17.74 0.03
N PHE A 741 15.36 -18.03 1.17
CA PHE A 741 14.76 -17.03 2.03
C PHE A 741 15.63 -16.88 3.28
N GLN A 742 15.99 -15.64 3.60
CA GLN A 742 16.74 -15.27 4.78
C GLN A 742 15.96 -14.20 5.55
N GLY A 743 15.81 -14.38 6.86
CA GLY A 743 15.14 -13.40 7.71
C GLY A 743 14.85 -13.92 9.13
N HIS A 744 14.69 -15.23 9.31
CA HIS A 744 14.71 -15.81 10.65
C HIS A 744 16.08 -15.63 11.32
N ASN A 745 16.07 -15.40 12.63
CA ASN A 745 17.29 -15.19 13.42
C ASN A 745 17.79 -16.48 14.10
N ASP A 746 17.09 -17.59 13.90
CA ASP A 746 17.39 -18.88 14.51
C ASP A 746 16.77 -20.03 13.68
N VAL A 747 16.94 -21.28 14.14
CA VAL A 747 16.49 -22.51 13.46
C VAL A 747 15.06 -22.40 12.96
N VAL A 748 14.80 -22.80 11.72
CA VAL A 748 13.44 -22.95 11.17
C VAL A 748 13.01 -24.39 11.43
N TYR A 749 11.90 -24.62 12.14
CA TYR A 749 11.43 -25.97 12.47
C TYR A 749 10.38 -26.49 11.49
N SER A 750 9.54 -25.61 10.96
CA SER A 750 8.41 -26.02 10.13
C SER A 750 8.19 -25.05 9.00
N VAL A 751 7.90 -25.60 7.82
CA VAL A 751 7.55 -24.85 6.61
C VAL A 751 6.35 -25.51 5.92
N ALA A 752 5.48 -24.70 5.32
CA ALA A 752 4.36 -25.21 4.53
C ALA A 752 4.01 -24.25 3.39
N PHE A 753 3.56 -24.80 2.26
CA PHE A 753 2.94 -24.03 1.19
C PHE A 753 1.48 -23.71 1.52
N SER A 754 0.99 -22.57 1.04
CA SER A 754 -0.45 -22.33 0.95
C SER A 754 -1.09 -23.27 -0.09
N PRO A 755 -2.40 -23.57 0.01
CA PRO A 755 -3.08 -24.48 -0.91
C PRO A 755 -3.02 -24.06 -2.39
N ASP A 756 -2.93 -22.76 -2.67
CA ASP A 756 -2.76 -22.21 -4.03
C ASP A 756 -1.29 -22.16 -4.48
N GLY A 757 -0.34 -22.50 -3.61
CA GLY A 757 1.10 -22.47 -3.87
C GLY A 757 1.71 -21.05 -3.95
N SER A 758 0.94 -20.00 -3.65
CA SER A 758 1.40 -18.61 -3.78
C SER A 758 2.22 -18.13 -2.58
N LYS A 759 2.03 -18.75 -1.40
CA LYS A 759 2.66 -18.36 -0.14
C LYS A 759 3.42 -19.53 0.49
N ILE A 760 4.42 -19.20 1.29
CA ILE A 760 5.09 -20.13 2.21
C ILE A 760 4.95 -19.56 3.62
N VAL A 761 4.61 -20.40 4.59
CA VAL A 761 4.67 -20.06 6.03
C VAL A 761 5.82 -20.79 6.67
N SER A 762 6.51 -20.15 7.62
CA SER A 762 7.59 -20.75 8.39
C SER A 762 7.48 -20.44 9.88
N GLY A 763 7.73 -21.43 10.72
CA GLY A 763 7.84 -21.32 12.18
C GLY A 763 9.28 -21.57 12.63
N SER A 764 9.78 -20.75 13.55
CA SER A 764 11.19 -20.77 13.99
C SER A 764 11.37 -20.76 15.51
N PHE A 765 12.57 -21.17 15.93
CA PHE A 765 13.11 -20.99 17.27
C PHE A 765 13.23 -19.52 17.68
N ASP A 766 13.24 -18.57 16.73
CA ASP A 766 13.19 -17.14 17.04
C ASP A 766 11.82 -16.65 17.58
N LYS A 767 10.89 -17.59 17.80
CA LYS A 767 9.52 -17.39 18.31
C LYS A 767 8.59 -16.65 17.35
N THR A 768 9.00 -16.46 16.10
CA THR A 768 8.19 -15.80 15.09
C THR A 768 7.69 -16.79 14.06
N ILE A 769 6.54 -16.42 13.47
CA ILE A 769 6.04 -17.05 12.24
C ILE A 769 6.20 -16.02 11.13
N ARG A 770 6.69 -16.44 9.97
CA ARG A 770 6.86 -15.56 8.81
C ARG A 770 6.10 -16.11 7.62
N VAL A 771 5.62 -15.20 6.77
CA VAL A 771 4.89 -15.52 5.55
C VAL A 771 5.60 -14.90 4.37
N TRP A 772 5.93 -15.73 3.38
CA TRP A 772 6.75 -15.38 2.23
C TRP A 772 5.95 -15.55 0.95
N ASP A 773 6.25 -14.74 -0.06
CA ASP A 773 5.80 -14.97 -1.42
C ASP A 773 6.63 -16.09 -2.04
N ALA A 774 5.96 -17.17 -2.45
CA ALA A 774 6.58 -18.40 -2.94
C ALA A 774 7.27 -18.25 -4.31
N SER A 775 7.10 -17.11 -4.98
CA SER A 775 7.63 -16.84 -6.32
C SER A 775 8.82 -15.87 -6.32
N THR A 776 8.81 -14.91 -5.39
CA THR A 776 9.79 -13.82 -5.34
C THR A 776 10.79 -13.94 -4.20
N GLY A 777 10.46 -14.63 -3.11
CA GLY A 777 11.33 -14.64 -1.93
C GLY A 777 10.97 -13.59 -0.88
N VAL A 778 10.04 -12.68 -1.18
CA VAL A 778 9.78 -11.49 -0.36
C VAL A 778 8.85 -11.84 0.80
N GLU A 779 9.18 -11.32 1.99
CA GLU A 779 8.32 -11.40 3.17
C GLU A 779 7.06 -10.56 2.95
N MET A 780 5.88 -11.18 3.05
CA MET A 780 4.59 -10.54 2.73
C MET A 780 3.89 -9.92 3.93
N LEU A 781 4.21 -10.39 5.14
CA LEU A 781 3.65 -9.90 6.39
C LEU A 781 4.81 -9.63 7.35
N PRO A 782 4.70 -8.63 8.24
CA PRO A 782 5.62 -8.52 9.37
C PRO A 782 5.67 -9.84 10.16
N PRO A 783 6.78 -10.16 10.85
CA PRO A 783 6.88 -11.37 11.65
C PRO A 783 5.73 -11.46 12.66
N LEU A 784 4.97 -12.55 12.61
CA LEU A 784 3.84 -12.76 13.51
C LEU A 784 4.41 -13.08 14.90
N GLN A 785 4.14 -12.18 15.84
CA GLN A 785 4.60 -12.27 17.22
C GLN A 785 3.40 -12.47 18.14
N GLY A 786 3.53 -13.41 19.08
CA GLY A 786 2.53 -13.65 20.10
C GLY A 786 2.86 -14.86 20.99
N HIS A 787 3.52 -15.88 20.43
CA HIS A 787 4.02 -17.00 21.22
C HIS A 787 5.22 -16.60 22.09
N ASP A 788 5.27 -17.16 23.30
CA ASP A 788 6.35 -16.94 24.27
C ASP A 788 7.48 -17.99 24.16
N GLY A 789 7.25 -19.04 23.36
CA GLY A 789 8.14 -20.17 23.15
C GLY A 789 8.47 -20.40 21.67
N TYR A 790 9.25 -21.45 21.40
CA TYR A 790 9.65 -21.81 20.03
C TYR A 790 8.46 -22.29 19.21
N ILE A 791 8.44 -22.01 17.92
CA ILE A 791 7.39 -22.50 17.03
C ILE A 791 7.87 -23.80 16.39
N TYR A 792 7.25 -24.92 16.76
CA TYR A 792 7.65 -26.23 16.26
C TYR A 792 6.90 -26.62 14.98
N SER A 793 5.65 -26.19 14.84
CA SER A 793 4.82 -26.55 13.69
C SER A 793 3.93 -25.39 13.24
N VAL A 794 3.82 -25.23 11.92
CA VAL A 794 2.90 -24.31 11.26
C VAL A 794 2.18 -25.01 10.10
N ALA A 795 0.92 -24.68 9.87
CA ALA A 795 0.16 -25.17 8.73
C ALA A 795 -0.87 -24.15 8.24
N PHE A 796 -1.14 -24.13 6.93
CA PHE A 796 -2.27 -23.39 6.37
C PHE A 796 -3.57 -24.19 6.49
N SER A 797 -4.69 -23.50 6.62
CA SER A 797 -6.00 -24.10 6.39
C SER A 797 -6.18 -24.47 4.91
N PRO A 798 -7.05 -25.43 4.57
CA PRO A 798 -7.25 -25.90 3.20
C PRO A 798 -7.74 -24.83 2.21
N ASP A 799 -8.38 -23.77 2.71
CA ASP A 799 -8.80 -22.60 1.93
C ASP A 799 -7.72 -21.50 1.86
N GLY A 800 -6.60 -21.67 2.55
CA GLY A 800 -5.49 -20.72 2.61
C GLY A 800 -5.78 -19.46 3.44
N SER A 801 -6.93 -19.38 4.13
CA SER A 801 -7.34 -18.18 4.87
C SER A 801 -6.73 -18.08 6.27
N LYS A 802 -6.31 -19.21 6.86
CA LYS A 802 -5.79 -19.29 8.23
C LYS A 802 -4.42 -19.95 8.27
N ILE A 803 -3.64 -19.60 9.29
CA ILE A 803 -2.42 -20.29 9.70
C ILE A 803 -2.66 -20.81 11.12
N VAL A 804 -2.29 -22.05 11.41
CA VAL A 804 -2.23 -22.59 12.77
C VAL A 804 -0.78 -22.78 13.17
N SER A 805 -0.44 -22.51 14.44
CA SER A 805 0.90 -22.71 14.98
C SER A 805 0.87 -23.42 16.33
N GLY A 806 1.75 -24.41 16.50
CA GLY A 806 2.02 -25.10 17.77
C GLY A 806 3.37 -24.67 18.34
N SER A 807 3.44 -24.43 19.65
CA SER A 807 4.62 -23.84 20.30
C SER A 807 5.04 -24.53 21.59
N GLY A 808 6.31 -24.34 21.96
CA GLY A 808 6.86 -24.66 23.29
C GLY A 808 6.28 -23.81 24.43
N ASP A 809 5.47 -22.79 24.16
CA ASP A 809 4.66 -22.13 25.20
C ASP A 809 3.39 -22.91 25.59
N LYS A 810 3.22 -24.12 25.02
CA LYS A 810 2.11 -25.05 25.30
C LYS A 810 0.77 -24.57 24.77
N THR A 811 0.76 -23.58 23.89
CA THR A 811 -0.45 -23.06 23.26
C THR A 811 -0.47 -23.31 21.76
N ILE A 812 -1.67 -23.37 21.20
CA ILE A 812 -1.90 -23.32 19.75
C ILE A 812 -2.51 -21.97 19.44
N ARG A 813 -2.01 -21.29 18.41
CA ARG A 813 -2.58 -20.04 17.93
C ARG A 813 -3.06 -20.18 16.50
N VAL A 814 -4.12 -19.43 16.18
CA VAL A 814 -4.71 -19.39 14.84
C VAL A 814 -4.65 -17.96 14.36
N TRP A 815 -4.01 -17.75 13.21
CA TRP A 815 -3.76 -16.46 12.59
C TRP A 815 -4.50 -16.37 11.28
N ASP A 816 -4.85 -15.17 10.87
CA ASP A 816 -5.33 -14.89 9.53
C ASP A 816 -4.13 -14.82 8.58
N ALA A 817 -4.16 -15.62 7.51
CA ALA A 817 -3.07 -15.78 6.55
C ALA A 817 -2.86 -14.57 5.62
N SER A 818 -3.79 -13.62 5.60
CA SER A 818 -3.75 -12.40 4.79
C SER A 818 -3.28 -11.18 5.57
N THR A 819 -3.45 -11.18 6.90
CA THR A 819 -3.15 -10.04 7.76
C THR A 819 -2.10 -10.30 8.82
N GLY A 820 -1.94 -11.55 9.22
CA GLY A 820 -1.13 -11.92 10.37
C GLY A 820 -1.79 -11.68 11.73
N VAL A 821 -3.07 -11.32 11.78
CA VAL A 821 -3.78 -11.08 13.04
C VAL A 821 -4.23 -12.40 13.66
N GLU A 822 -4.06 -12.53 14.97
CA GLU A 822 -4.57 -13.68 15.74
C GLU A 822 -6.11 -13.67 15.76
N MET A 823 -6.73 -14.76 15.34
CA MET A 823 -8.17 -14.88 15.15
C MET A 823 -8.92 -15.50 16.33
N LEU A 824 -8.22 -16.33 17.11
CA LEU A 824 -8.76 -16.99 18.29
C LEU A 824 -7.83 -16.73 19.47
N PRO A 825 -8.34 -16.62 20.70
CA PRO A 825 -7.50 -16.66 21.88
C PRO A 825 -6.60 -17.92 21.88
N PRO A 826 -5.41 -17.86 22.53
CA PRO A 826 -4.52 -19.02 22.60
C PRO A 826 -5.25 -20.25 23.12
N LEU A 827 -5.22 -21.33 22.35
CA LEU A 827 -5.84 -22.60 22.68
C LEU A 827 -5.00 -23.28 23.77
N GLN A 828 -5.54 -23.30 24.98
CA GLN A 828 -4.90 -23.88 26.15
C GLN A 828 -5.52 -25.24 26.48
N GLY A 829 -4.67 -26.20 26.83
CA GLY A 829 -5.09 -27.52 27.29
C GLY A 829 -3.95 -28.53 27.37
N HIS A 830 -2.93 -28.39 26.52
CA HIS A 830 -1.72 -29.21 26.63
C HIS A 830 -0.86 -28.81 27.84
N ASP A 831 -0.24 -29.80 28.48
CA ASP A 831 0.59 -29.60 29.67
C ASP A 831 2.09 -29.46 29.34
N ASP A 832 2.48 -29.68 28.08
CA ASP A 832 3.86 -29.61 27.59
C ASP A 832 3.92 -29.11 26.13
N TYR A 833 5.12 -29.11 25.52
CA TYR A 833 5.38 -28.58 24.18
C TYR A 833 4.51 -29.23 23.11
N ILE A 834 4.13 -28.45 22.10
CA ILE A 834 3.29 -28.88 20.98
C ILE A 834 4.16 -28.94 19.72
N ASP A 835 4.53 -30.15 19.30
CA ASP A 835 5.45 -30.36 18.18
C ASP A 835 4.76 -30.38 16.83
N SER A 836 3.46 -30.68 16.78
CA SER A 836 2.74 -30.82 15.51
C SER A 836 1.30 -30.34 15.60
N VAL A 837 0.90 -29.54 14.61
CA VAL A 837 -0.48 -29.10 14.40
C VAL A 837 -0.88 -29.27 12.93
N ALA A 838 -2.13 -29.65 12.68
CA ALA A 838 -2.67 -29.76 11.33
C ALA A 838 -4.16 -29.43 11.27
N PHE A 839 -4.62 -28.90 10.15
CA PHE A 839 -6.05 -28.74 9.85
C PHE A 839 -6.64 -30.01 9.24
N SER A 840 -7.92 -30.26 9.49
CA SER A 840 -8.71 -31.20 8.68
C SER A 840 -8.92 -30.66 7.26
N SER A 841 -9.19 -31.54 6.30
CA SER A 841 -9.32 -31.17 4.88
C SER A 841 -10.49 -30.23 4.55
N ASP A 842 -11.50 -30.15 5.43
CA ASP A 842 -12.60 -29.19 5.36
C ASP A 842 -12.32 -27.89 6.15
N GLY A 843 -11.18 -27.80 6.83
CA GLY A 843 -10.76 -26.67 7.67
C GLY A 843 -11.60 -26.48 8.94
N SER A 844 -12.44 -27.46 9.32
CA SER A 844 -13.33 -27.35 10.48
C SER A 844 -12.66 -27.74 11.80
N LYS A 845 -11.61 -28.58 11.75
CA LYS A 845 -10.92 -29.11 12.93
C LYS A 845 -9.43 -28.79 12.88
N ILE A 846 -8.81 -28.68 14.06
CA ILE A 846 -7.36 -28.67 14.26
C ILE A 846 -7.01 -29.90 15.10
N VAL A 847 -5.94 -30.61 14.75
CA VAL A 847 -5.35 -31.67 15.59
C VAL A 847 -3.99 -31.19 16.09
N SER A 848 -3.65 -31.54 17.33
CA SER A 848 -2.36 -31.24 17.94
C SER A 848 -1.77 -32.45 18.65
N GLY A 849 -0.47 -32.66 18.49
CA GLY A 849 0.32 -33.67 19.21
C GLY A 849 1.36 -32.98 20.11
N SER A 850 1.54 -33.51 21.33
CA SER A 850 2.36 -32.88 22.36
C SER A 850 3.28 -33.85 23.10
N HIS A 851 4.32 -33.29 23.72
CA HIS A 851 5.15 -33.93 24.73
C HIS A 851 4.37 -34.42 25.97
N ASP A 852 3.15 -33.91 26.21
CA ASP A 852 2.27 -34.40 27.27
C ASP A 852 1.68 -35.80 26.99
N LYS A 853 2.07 -36.41 25.86
CA LYS A 853 1.69 -37.75 25.39
C LYS A 853 0.26 -37.84 24.87
N THR A 854 -0.40 -36.69 24.69
CA THR A 854 -1.81 -36.62 24.28
C THR A 854 -1.95 -36.03 22.90
N ILE A 855 -3.00 -36.45 22.20
CA ILE A 855 -3.48 -35.79 20.99
C ILE A 855 -4.79 -35.09 21.32
N ARG A 856 -4.94 -33.84 20.88
CA ARG A 856 -6.19 -33.09 21.08
C ARG A 856 -6.77 -32.66 19.75
N VAL A 857 -8.10 -32.59 19.70
CA VAL A 857 -8.86 -32.17 18.52
C VAL A 857 -9.70 -30.95 18.90
N TRP A 858 -9.53 -29.87 18.16
CA TRP A 858 -10.11 -28.56 18.42
C TRP A 858 -11.03 -28.14 17.29
N ASP A 859 -12.06 -27.38 17.60
CA ASP A 859 -12.89 -26.69 16.61
C ASP A 859 -12.11 -25.47 16.07
N ALA A 860 -11.86 -25.44 14.76
CA ALA A 860 -11.06 -24.41 14.11
C ALA A 860 -11.76 -23.04 13.98
N ARG A 861 -13.05 -22.94 14.35
CA ARG A 861 -13.84 -21.71 14.34
C ARG A 861 -14.06 -21.15 15.73
N MET A 862 -14.28 -22.03 16.71
CA MET A 862 -14.60 -21.65 18.08
C MET A 862 -13.38 -21.72 19.02
N GLY A 863 -12.38 -22.53 18.67
CA GLY A 863 -11.21 -22.74 19.50
C GLY A 863 -11.51 -23.54 20.77
N VAL A 864 -12.46 -24.47 20.70
CA VAL A 864 -12.83 -25.34 21.81
C VAL A 864 -12.45 -26.78 21.51
N GLU A 865 -12.00 -27.50 22.53
CA GLU A 865 -11.70 -28.93 22.42
C GLU A 865 -12.99 -29.71 22.11
N MET A 866 -12.96 -30.55 21.09
CA MET A 866 -14.14 -31.29 20.60
C MET A 866 -14.22 -32.72 21.12
N LEU A 867 -13.08 -33.31 21.45
CA LEU A 867 -12.96 -34.67 21.96
C LEU A 867 -12.13 -34.66 23.23
N PRO A 868 -12.39 -35.57 24.20
CA PRO A 868 -11.44 -35.80 25.29
C PRO A 868 -10.05 -36.11 24.72
N SER A 869 -8.98 -35.67 25.40
CA SER A 869 -7.60 -35.96 24.99
C SER A 869 -7.43 -37.44 24.63
N LEU A 870 -6.95 -37.73 23.42
CA LEU A 870 -6.70 -39.09 22.95
C LEU A 870 -5.43 -39.60 23.64
N GLN A 871 -5.59 -40.64 24.44
CA GLN A 871 -4.54 -41.25 25.26
C GLN A 871 -4.20 -42.62 24.70
N GLY A 872 -2.90 -42.94 24.63
CA GLY A 872 -2.44 -44.28 24.27
C GLY A 872 -0.95 -44.36 23.96
N HIS A 873 -0.33 -43.26 23.53
CA HIS A 873 1.14 -43.20 23.42
C HIS A 873 1.81 -43.16 24.80
N ASP A 874 2.95 -43.85 24.92
CA ASP A 874 3.68 -43.97 26.19
C ASP A 874 4.73 -42.85 26.38
N SER A 875 4.97 -42.05 25.32
CA SER A 875 5.94 -40.97 25.27
C SER A 875 5.50 -39.82 24.36
N HIS A 876 6.39 -38.86 24.13
CA HIS A 876 6.16 -37.63 23.37
C HIS A 876 5.67 -37.88 21.95
N ILE A 877 4.73 -37.08 21.47
CA ILE A 877 4.18 -37.16 20.12
C ILE A 877 4.80 -36.06 19.27
N TYR A 878 5.51 -36.45 18.21
CA TYR A 878 6.23 -35.50 17.34
C TYR A 878 5.45 -35.08 16.11
N SER A 879 4.54 -35.91 15.62
CA SER A 879 3.79 -35.62 14.39
C SER A 879 2.37 -36.16 14.45
N VAL A 880 1.43 -35.34 14.01
CA VAL A 880 0.02 -35.70 13.82
C VAL A 880 -0.47 -35.22 12.45
N ALA A 881 -1.35 -35.98 11.81
CA ALA A 881 -1.97 -35.57 10.56
C ALA A 881 -3.39 -36.13 10.42
N PHE A 882 -4.27 -35.38 9.75
CA PHE A 882 -5.58 -35.89 9.31
C PHE A 882 -5.44 -36.69 8.01
N SER A 883 -6.30 -37.68 7.83
CA SER A 883 -6.52 -38.28 6.52
C SER A 883 -7.18 -37.28 5.56
N PRO A 884 -7.03 -37.43 4.23
CA PRO A 884 -7.59 -36.49 3.25
C PRO A 884 -9.11 -36.34 3.31
N ASP A 885 -9.83 -37.36 3.77
CA ASP A 885 -11.27 -37.33 4.00
C ASP A 885 -11.67 -36.78 5.39
N GLY A 886 -10.69 -36.45 6.24
CA GLY A 886 -10.89 -35.98 7.61
C GLY A 886 -11.41 -37.03 8.59
N SER A 887 -11.51 -38.30 8.19
CA SER A 887 -12.11 -39.37 9.01
C SER A 887 -11.16 -39.98 10.03
N LYS A 888 -9.84 -39.90 9.80
CA LYS A 888 -8.80 -40.52 10.63
C LYS A 888 -7.73 -39.51 11.02
N ILE A 889 -7.06 -39.80 12.13
CA ILE A 889 -5.85 -39.12 12.60
C ILE A 889 -4.74 -40.16 12.67
N VAL A 890 -3.55 -39.82 12.21
CA VAL A 890 -2.33 -40.62 12.41
C VAL A 890 -1.38 -39.86 13.34
N SER A 891 -0.68 -40.59 14.20
CA SER A 891 0.31 -40.02 15.13
C SER A 891 1.60 -40.84 15.16
N GLY A 892 2.74 -40.15 15.17
CA GLY A 892 4.08 -40.72 15.36
C GLY A 892 4.72 -40.22 16.65
N SER A 893 5.39 -41.13 17.37
CA SER A 893 5.82 -40.89 18.75
C SER A 893 7.24 -41.38 19.05
N TYR A 894 7.79 -40.84 20.13
CA TYR A 894 9.01 -41.31 20.79
C TYR A 894 8.86 -42.73 21.38
N ASP A 895 7.63 -43.25 21.53
CA ASP A 895 7.45 -44.66 21.93
C ASP A 895 7.71 -45.66 20.79
N LYS A 896 8.17 -45.18 19.62
CA LYS A 896 8.51 -45.97 18.43
C LYS A 896 7.31 -46.58 17.70
N THR A 897 6.10 -46.12 18.02
CA THR A 897 4.86 -46.61 17.38
C THR A 897 4.17 -45.53 16.57
N ILE A 898 3.45 -45.97 15.54
CA ILE A 898 2.45 -45.14 14.86
C ILE A 898 1.07 -45.63 15.29
N ARG A 899 0.17 -44.70 15.60
CA ARG A 899 -1.21 -45.03 15.93
C ARG A 899 -2.18 -44.34 14.98
N VAL A 900 -3.31 -44.98 14.72
CA VAL A 900 -4.38 -44.47 13.86
C VAL A 900 -5.66 -44.39 14.67
N TRP A 901 -6.29 -43.22 14.66
CA TRP A 901 -7.45 -42.88 15.47
C TRP A 901 -8.62 -42.47 14.58
N ASP A 902 -9.83 -42.73 15.03
CA ASP A 902 -11.03 -42.19 14.42
C ASP A 902 -11.20 -40.71 14.83
N ALA A 903 -11.28 -39.81 13.85
CA ALA A 903 -11.31 -38.37 14.07
C ALA A 903 -12.65 -37.83 14.60
N SER A 904 -13.67 -38.69 14.71
CA SER A 904 -15.00 -38.33 15.20
C SER A 904 -15.26 -38.84 16.62
N THR A 905 -14.63 -39.96 17.00
CA THR A 905 -14.82 -40.61 18.30
C THR A 905 -13.59 -40.55 19.18
N GLY A 906 -12.39 -40.35 18.61
CA GLY A 906 -11.11 -40.40 19.31
C GLY A 906 -10.65 -41.82 19.67
N ILE A 907 -11.30 -42.85 19.11
CA ILE A 907 -10.98 -44.25 19.40
C ILE A 907 -9.88 -44.74 18.45
N GLU A 908 -8.92 -45.50 18.99
CA GLU A 908 -7.86 -46.15 18.20
C GLU A 908 -8.47 -47.21 17.26
N MET A 909 -8.11 -47.14 15.97
CA MET A 909 -8.68 -47.96 14.90
C MET A 909 -7.88 -49.22 14.59
N LEU A 910 -6.57 -49.18 14.82
CA LEU A 910 -5.63 -50.26 14.53
C LEU A 910 -4.74 -50.51 15.75
N PRO A 911 -4.22 -51.72 15.93
CA PRO A 911 -3.10 -51.94 16.85
C PRO A 911 -1.93 -51.01 16.50
N PRO A 912 -1.09 -50.62 17.48
CA PRO A 912 0.10 -49.81 17.22
C PRO A 912 0.95 -50.43 16.12
N LEU A 913 1.32 -49.62 15.12
CA LEU A 913 2.18 -50.06 14.03
C LEU A 913 3.62 -50.09 14.55
N GLU A 914 4.08 -51.29 14.85
CA GLU A 914 5.42 -51.58 15.37
C GLU A 914 6.38 -52.01 14.25
N GLY A 915 7.67 -51.79 14.46
CA GLY A 915 8.72 -52.23 13.53
C GLY A 915 9.95 -51.33 13.51
N TYR A 916 9.85 -50.11 14.04
CA TYR A 916 10.94 -49.15 14.14
C TYR A 916 11.89 -49.45 15.31
N ASP A 917 13.19 -49.21 15.09
CA ASP A 917 14.21 -49.39 16.13
C ASP A 917 14.39 -48.14 17.01
N SER A 918 13.89 -46.98 16.55
CA SER A 918 13.99 -45.67 17.22
C SER A 918 12.72 -44.82 17.04
N HIS A 919 12.80 -43.56 17.46
CA HIS A 919 11.69 -42.59 17.53
C HIS A 919 11.16 -42.21 16.14
N ILE A 920 9.86 -41.91 16.06
CA ILE A 920 9.19 -41.50 14.82
C ILE A 920 8.97 -39.99 14.86
N TYR A 921 9.62 -39.24 13.98
CA TYR A 921 9.54 -37.78 13.96
C TYR A 921 8.42 -37.25 13.07
N SER A 922 8.10 -37.94 11.99
CA SER A 922 7.11 -37.46 11.01
C SER A 922 6.24 -38.58 10.46
N VAL A 923 4.94 -38.30 10.34
CA VAL A 923 3.95 -39.17 9.71
C VAL A 923 3.06 -38.36 8.76
N ALA A 924 2.66 -38.94 7.62
CA ALA A 924 1.72 -38.31 6.69
C ALA A 924 0.87 -39.35 5.95
N PHE A 925 -0.38 -39.00 5.63
CA PHE A 925 -1.23 -39.81 4.76
C PHE A 925 -0.93 -39.55 3.28
N SER A 926 -1.10 -40.56 2.44
CA SER A 926 -1.19 -40.37 1.00
C SER A 926 -2.46 -39.59 0.62
N PRO A 927 -2.49 -38.87 -0.52
CA PRO A 927 -3.64 -38.06 -0.93
C PRO A 927 -4.95 -38.82 -1.13
N ASP A 928 -4.89 -40.12 -1.41
CA ASP A 928 -6.04 -41.03 -1.49
C ASP A 928 -6.44 -41.63 -0.12
N GLY A 929 -5.66 -41.38 0.93
CA GLY A 929 -5.87 -41.89 2.28
C GLY A 929 -5.57 -43.38 2.46
N SER A 930 -5.02 -44.06 1.46
CA SER A 930 -4.78 -45.51 1.50
C SER A 930 -3.47 -45.91 2.20
N LYS A 931 -2.48 -45.01 2.23
CA LYS A 931 -1.14 -45.26 2.78
C LYS A 931 -0.77 -44.24 3.86
N ILE A 932 0.11 -44.66 4.77
CA ILE A 932 0.85 -43.78 5.69
C ILE A 932 2.33 -43.87 5.33
N VAL A 933 3.02 -42.73 5.28
CA VAL A 933 4.48 -42.66 5.25
C VAL A 933 5.00 -42.15 6.58
N SER A 934 6.15 -42.67 7.00
CA SER A 934 6.74 -42.32 8.29
C SER A 934 8.25 -42.28 8.25
N GLY A 935 8.83 -41.22 8.83
CA GLY A 935 10.27 -40.99 8.95
C GLY A 935 10.74 -41.15 10.40
N SER A 936 11.87 -41.81 10.58
CA SER A 936 12.38 -42.22 11.89
C SER A 936 13.85 -41.85 12.12
N ASP A 937 14.19 -41.76 13.40
CA ASP A 937 15.56 -41.66 13.90
C ASP A 937 16.43 -42.89 13.56
N ASP A 938 15.81 -44.02 13.22
CA ASP A 938 16.53 -45.22 12.74
C ASP A 938 17.01 -45.11 11.27
N LYS A 939 16.86 -43.92 10.67
CA LYS A 939 17.29 -43.58 9.31
C LYS A 939 16.47 -44.25 8.20
N THR A 940 15.34 -44.86 8.54
CA THR A 940 14.44 -45.49 7.57
C THR A 940 13.16 -44.70 7.38
N ILE A 941 12.66 -44.73 6.14
CA ILE A 941 11.29 -44.34 5.82
C ILE A 941 10.50 -45.63 5.62
N ARG A 942 9.27 -45.71 6.13
CA ARG A 942 8.38 -46.84 5.84
C ARG A 942 7.04 -46.37 5.31
N VAL A 943 6.40 -47.25 4.56
CA VAL A 943 5.08 -47.03 3.97
C VAL A 943 4.16 -48.13 4.45
N TRP A 944 3.02 -47.75 5.03
CA TRP A 944 2.05 -48.65 5.65
C TRP A 944 0.70 -48.58 4.95
N ASP A 945 -0.01 -49.70 4.89
CA ASP A 945 -1.41 -49.76 4.48
C ASP A 945 -2.33 -49.32 5.64
N VAL A 946 -3.20 -48.35 5.41
CA VAL A 946 -4.11 -47.79 6.42
C VAL A 946 -5.24 -48.75 6.80
N SER A 947 -5.63 -49.66 5.91
CA SER A 947 -6.74 -50.59 6.16
C SER A 947 -6.29 -51.84 6.91
N MET A 948 -5.07 -52.30 6.63
CA MET A 948 -4.50 -53.53 7.17
C MET A 948 -3.50 -53.30 8.30
N GLY A 949 -2.89 -52.11 8.39
CA GLY A 949 -1.83 -51.83 9.36
C GLY A 949 -0.55 -52.60 9.09
N VAL A 950 -0.24 -52.89 7.81
CA VAL A 950 0.94 -53.67 7.41
C VAL A 950 1.88 -52.84 6.55
N GLU A 951 3.17 -53.12 6.65
CA GLU A 951 4.20 -52.48 5.84
C GLU A 951 4.06 -52.91 4.36
N MET A 952 3.99 -51.93 3.45
CA MET A 952 3.72 -52.11 2.02
C MET A 952 4.99 -52.22 1.19
N LEU A 953 6.06 -51.58 1.63
CA LEU A 953 7.36 -51.56 0.97
C LEU A 953 8.44 -51.90 1.99
N PRO A 954 9.56 -52.54 1.59
CA PRO A 954 10.72 -52.64 2.46
C PRO A 954 11.16 -51.25 2.96
N PRO A 955 11.77 -51.15 4.16
CA PRO A 955 12.22 -49.86 4.68
C PRO A 955 13.11 -49.15 3.65
N LEU A 956 12.74 -47.94 3.25
CA LEU A 956 13.51 -47.16 2.31
C LEU A 956 14.77 -46.66 3.02
N GLN A 957 15.93 -47.10 2.52
CA GLN A 957 17.24 -46.76 3.06
C GLN A 957 18.01 -45.88 2.08
N GLY A 958 18.68 -44.87 2.61
CA GLY A 958 19.58 -44.01 1.84
C GLY A 958 20.09 -42.81 2.63
N HIS A 959 19.32 -42.32 3.62
CA HIS A 959 19.80 -41.28 4.52
C HIS A 959 20.86 -41.81 5.50
N ASP A 960 21.85 -40.97 5.80
CA ASP A 960 22.96 -41.31 6.70
C ASP A 960 22.67 -40.95 8.17
N SER A 961 21.56 -40.26 8.43
CA SER A 961 21.13 -39.77 9.74
C SER A 961 19.60 -39.79 9.87
N SER A 962 19.10 -39.33 11.02
CA SER A 962 17.68 -39.28 11.39
C SER A 962 16.85 -38.52 10.35
N ILE A 963 15.61 -38.97 10.13
CA ILE A 963 14.67 -38.36 9.19
C ILE A 963 13.62 -37.59 9.99
N ASP A 964 13.68 -36.26 9.90
CA ASP A 964 12.83 -35.38 10.70
C ASP A 964 11.48 -35.11 10.03
N SER A 965 11.40 -35.18 8.70
CA SER A 965 10.19 -34.81 7.97
C SER A 965 10.00 -35.65 6.72
N VAL A 966 8.77 -36.13 6.52
CA VAL A 966 8.34 -36.83 5.31
C VAL A 966 6.99 -36.28 4.82
N ALA A 967 6.81 -36.25 3.50
CA ALA A 967 5.52 -35.86 2.90
C ALA A 967 5.28 -36.59 1.57
N PHE A 968 4.02 -36.85 1.24
CA PHE A 968 3.63 -37.28 -0.10
C PHE A 968 3.49 -36.10 -1.06
N SER A 969 3.75 -36.32 -2.34
CA SER A 969 3.33 -35.38 -3.39
C SER A 969 1.79 -35.36 -3.51
N PRO A 970 1.19 -34.27 -4.00
CA PRO A 970 -0.28 -34.14 -4.11
C PRO A 970 -0.96 -35.19 -4.98
N ASP A 971 -0.24 -35.76 -5.96
CA ASP A 971 -0.69 -36.86 -6.82
C ASP A 971 -0.44 -38.25 -6.19
N GLY A 972 0.23 -38.32 -5.05
CA GLY A 972 0.58 -39.55 -4.33
C GLY A 972 1.68 -40.39 -4.99
N SER A 973 2.30 -39.89 -6.07
CA SER A 973 3.31 -40.65 -6.82
C SER A 973 4.71 -40.61 -6.18
N LYS A 974 5.00 -39.60 -5.37
CA LYS A 974 6.32 -39.34 -4.78
C LYS A 974 6.24 -39.20 -3.26
N ILE A 975 7.35 -39.51 -2.61
CA ILE A 975 7.62 -39.19 -1.20
C ILE A 975 8.83 -38.28 -1.16
N VAL A 976 8.80 -37.21 -0.37
CA VAL A 976 9.98 -36.39 -0.04
C VAL A 976 10.38 -36.63 1.42
N SER A 977 11.68 -36.63 1.69
CA SER A 977 12.23 -36.76 3.04
C SER A 977 13.35 -35.75 3.29
N GLY A 978 13.33 -35.12 4.48
CA GLY A 978 14.38 -34.25 4.98
C GLY A 978 15.09 -34.88 6.18
N SER A 979 16.42 -34.78 6.24
CA SER A 979 17.23 -35.49 7.24
C SER A 979 18.31 -34.61 7.89
N PHE A 980 18.78 -35.07 9.05
CA PHE A 980 19.98 -34.60 9.75
C PHE A 980 21.28 -34.85 8.97
N ASP A 981 21.26 -35.64 7.91
CA ASP A 981 22.38 -35.73 6.97
C ASP A 981 22.50 -34.51 6.04
N LYS A 982 21.61 -33.51 6.23
CA LYS A 982 21.55 -32.24 5.48
C LYS A 982 21.08 -32.40 4.03
N THR A 983 20.52 -33.57 3.68
CA THR A 983 20.00 -33.84 2.34
C THR A 983 18.49 -33.99 2.33
N ILE A 984 17.88 -33.60 1.20
CA ILE A 984 16.49 -33.93 0.88
C ILE A 984 16.50 -35.01 -0.19
N ARG A 985 15.72 -36.07 0.00
CA ARG A 985 15.59 -37.15 -0.99
C ARG A 985 14.16 -37.26 -1.47
N VAL A 986 14.00 -37.72 -2.71
CA VAL A 986 12.69 -37.93 -3.34
C VAL A 986 12.61 -39.37 -3.83
N TRP A 987 11.54 -40.05 -3.43
CA TRP A 987 11.33 -41.48 -3.63
C TRP A 987 10.04 -41.71 -4.41
N ASP A 988 9.99 -42.79 -5.16
CA ASP A 988 8.77 -43.26 -5.80
C ASP A 988 7.89 -43.96 -4.75
N ALA A 989 6.65 -43.50 -4.59
CA ALA A 989 5.72 -43.98 -3.56
C ALA A 989 5.16 -45.39 -3.80
N SER A 990 5.41 -45.97 -4.98
CA SER A 990 4.92 -47.29 -5.38
C SER A 990 6.00 -48.36 -5.33
N THR A 991 7.25 -47.98 -5.58
CA THR A 991 8.41 -48.89 -5.65
C THR A 991 9.41 -48.69 -4.52
N GLY A 992 9.41 -47.52 -3.87
CA GLY A 992 10.39 -47.14 -2.86
C GLY A 992 11.77 -46.79 -3.41
N VAL A 993 11.90 -46.62 -4.73
CA VAL A 993 13.16 -46.29 -5.38
C VAL A 993 13.42 -44.78 -5.34
N GLU A 994 14.65 -44.37 -5.04
CA GLU A 994 15.07 -42.97 -5.09
C GLU A 994 15.00 -42.45 -6.54
N MET A 995 14.29 -41.35 -6.75
CA MET A 995 14.02 -40.81 -8.10
C MET A 995 14.98 -39.70 -8.50
N LEU A 996 15.59 -39.02 -7.52
CA LEU A 996 16.48 -37.89 -7.73
C LEU A 996 17.76 -38.09 -6.92
N PRO A 997 18.93 -37.60 -7.39
CA PRO A 997 20.09 -37.47 -6.53
C PRO A 997 19.77 -36.63 -5.28
N PRO A 998 20.42 -36.90 -4.13
CA PRO A 998 20.17 -36.15 -2.90
C PRO A 998 20.32 -34.65 -3.13
N LEU A 999 19.29 -33.87 -2.78
CA LEU A 999 19.31 -32.42 -2.89
C LEU A 999 20.15 -31.88 -1.74
N GLN A 1000 21.24 -31.19 -2.10
CA GLN A 1000 22.19 -30.59 -1.17
C GLN A 1000 22.21 -29.08 -1.38
N GLY A 1001 22.20 -28.32 -0.29
CA GLY A 1001 22.29 -26.84 -0.32
C GLY A 1001 22.11 -26.19 1.05
N HIS A 1002 21.51 -26.88 2.02
CA HIS A 1002 21.52 -26.47 3.42
C HIS A 1002 22.89 -26.74 4.09
N ASP A 1003 23.33 -25.83 4.95
CA ASP A 1003 24.58 -25.95 5.71
C ASP A 1003 24.40 -26.76 7.01
N SER A 1004 23.15 -27.03 7.39
CA SER A 1004 22.77 -27.73 8.62
C SER A 1004 21.59 -28.70 8.38
N TYR A 1005 21.08 -29.27 9.47
CA TYR A 1005 20.02 -30.27 9.46
C TYR A 1005 18.72 -29.74 8.86
N ILE A 1006 17.99 -30.59 8.14
CA ILE A 1006 16.68 -30.26 7.59
C ILE A 1006 15.62 -30.70 8.59
N SER A 1007 14.78 -29.76 9.01
CA SER A 1007 13.74 -29.96 10.01
C SER A 1007 12.38 -30.27 9.39
N SER A 1008 12.10 -29.70 8.21
CA SER A 1008 10.77 -29.79 7.59
C SER A 1008 10.87 -29.72 6.07
N VAL A 1009 10.09 -30.56 5.40
CA VAL A 1009 9.92 -30.55 3.94
C VAL A 1009 8.45 -30.63 3.56
N ALA A 1010 8.05 -29.94 2.49
CA ALA A 1010 6.70 -30.02 1.95
C ALA A 1010 6.68 -29.84 0.43
N PHE A 1011 5.71 -30.45 -0.25
CA PHE A 1011 5.44 -30.20 -1.66
C PHE A 1011 4.52 -28.99 -1.85
N SER A 1012 4.67 -28.28 -2.97
CA SER A 1012 3.64 -27.37 -3.47
C SER A 1012 2.40 -28.15 -3.91
N SER A 1013 1.24 -27.48 -3.96
CA SER A 1013 -0.05 -28.12 -4.28
C SER A 1013 -0.15 -28.70 -5.69
N ASP A 1014 0.68 -28.22 -6.62
CA ASP A 1014 0.84 -28.77 -7.97
C ASP A 1014 1.93 -29.86 -8.07
N GLY A 1015 2.65 -30.14 -6.98
CA GLY A 1015 3.76 -31.10 -6.91
C GLY A 1015 5.01 -30.66 -7.69
N SER A 1016 5.07 -29.42 -8.17
CA SER A 1016 6.19 -28.94 -8.99
C SER A 1016 7.41 -28.49 -8.17
N LYS A 1017 7.20 -28.11 -6.91
CA LYS A 1017 8.22 -27.58 -6.02
C LYS A 1017 8.25 -28.33 -4.69
N ILE A 1018 9.40 -28.29 -4.05
CA ILE A 1018 9.60 -28.70 -2.65
C ILE A 1018 10.08 -27.47 -1.88
N VAL A 1019 9.57 -27.25 -0.67
CA VAL A 1019 10.13 -26.27 0.29
C VAL A 1019 10.81 -27.03 1.43
N SER A 1020 11.92 -26.50 1.94
CA SER A 1020 12.62 -27.03 3.10
C SER A 1020 12.99 -25.95 4.10
N GLY A 1021 12.82 -26.24 5.39
CA GLY A 1021 13.33 -25.45 6.51
C GLY A 1021 14.53 -26.14 7.14
N SER A 1022 15.47 -25.36 7.67
CA SER A 1022 16.71 -25.91 8.25
C SER A 1022 17.19 -25.17 9.49
N TYR A 1023 18.05 -25.88 10.22
CA TYR A 1023 18.84 -25.38 11.35
C TYR A 1023 19.91 -24.35 10.94
N ASP A 1024 20.13 -24.14 9.64
CA ASP A 1024 20.97 -23.04 9.15
C ASP A 1024 20.23 -21.70 9.08
N MET A 1025 19.00 -21.64 9.62
CA MET A 1025 18.13 -20.46 9.69
C MET A 1025 17.54 -20.05 8.34
N THR A 1026 17.70 -20.88 7.30
CA THR A 1026 17.22 -20.59 5.95
C THR A 1026 16.06 -21.48 5.55
N ILE A 1027 15.31 -20.98 4.58
CA ILE A 1027 14.30 -21.75 3.86
C ILE A 1027 14.76 -21.84 2.41
N LEU A 1028 14.68 -23.01 1.80
CA LEU A 1028 15.00 -23.22 0.39
C LEU A 1028 13.78 -23.77 -0.34
N VAL A 1029 13.60 -23.35 -1.59
CA VAL A 1029 12.63 -23.94 -2.51
C VAL A 1029 13.37 -24.66 -3.63
N TRP A 1030 12.91 -25.83 -4.02
CA TRP A 1030 13.54 -26.74 -4.97
C TRP A 1030 12.60 -27.12 -6.09
N ASP A 1031 13.17 -27.42 -7.26
CA ASP A 1031 12.45 -28.03 -8.38
C ASP A 1031 12.26 -29.54 -8.18
N ALA A 1032 11.00 -30.00 -8.25
CA ALA A 1032 10.61 -31.40 -8.04
C ALA A 1032 10.37 -32.19 -9.35
N ILE A 1033 10.48 -31.55 -10.52
CA ILE A 1033 10.08 -32.11 -11.83
C ILE A 1033 11.27 -32.58 -12.65
N THR A 1034 12.41 -31.90 -12.61
CA THR A 1034 13.52 -32.18 -13.54
C THR A 1034 14.15 -33.54 -13.28
N GLY A 1035 13.73 -34.56 -14.02
CA GLY A 1035 14.30 -35.90 -14.08
C GLY A 1035 14.61 -36.28 -15.52
N VAL A 1036 15.59 -35.62 -16.14
CA VAL A 1036 16.19 -36.12 -17.39
C VAL A 1036 17.59 -36.64 -17.04
N GLU A 1037 17.70 -37.95 -16.87
CA GLU A 1037 18.98 -38.64 -16.97
C GLU A 1037 19.48 -38.63 -18.43
N LEU A 1038 20.80 -38.47 -18.59
CA LEU A 1038 21.54 -39.11 -19.67
C LEU A 1038 22.35 -40.26 -19.04
N PRO A 1039 22.57 -41.37 -19.78
CA PRO A 1039 22.78 -42.70 -19.21
C PRO A 1039 24.14 -42.89 -18.53
N HIS A 1040 24.12 -43.64 -17.42
CA HIS A 1040 25.17 -44.48 -16.86
C HIS A 1040 26.62 -44.20 -17.32
N ALA A 1041 27.40 -43.53 -16.47
CA ALA A 1041 28.84 -43.68 -16.44
C ALA A 1041 29.35 -43.61 -14.98
N GLN A 1042 29.60 -44.82 -14.44
CA GLN A 1042 30.50 -45.22 -13.35
C GLN A 1042 30.96 -44.16 -12.32
N THR A 1043 30.70 -44.49 -11.06
CA THR A 1043 31.51 -44.10 -9.90
C THR A 1043 33.01 -44.20 -10.18
N VAL A 1044 33.73 -43.08 -10.04
CA VAL A 1044 35.19 -43.05 -9.84
C VAL A 1044 35.52 -42.02 -8.75
N VAL A 1045 36.20 -42.51 -7.72
CA VAL A 1045 36.87 -41.78 -6.64
C VAL A 1045 38.13 -41.10 -7.20
N ASP A 1046 38.56 -40.01 -6.55
CA ASP A 1046 39.84 -39.27 -6.69
C ASP A 1046 39.99 -38.19 -7.78
N GLY A 1047 40.51 -37.04 -7.32
CA GLY A 1047 41.72 -36.46 -7.91
C GLY A 1047 41.55 -35.28 -8.88
N SER A 1048 41.92 -34.09 -8.40
CA SER A 1048 42.14 -32.80 -9.10
C SER A 1048 43.04 -32.86 -10.35
N VAL A 1049 43.10 -31.79 -11.19
CA VAL A 1049 44.18 -30.75 -11.24
C VAL A 1049 43.93 -29.83 -12.48
N LEU A 1050 44.21 -28.51 -12.60
CA LEU A 1050 44.57 -27.34 -11.75
C LEU A 1050 44.68 -26.08 -12.66
N ASN A 1051 44.59 -24.87 -12.08
CA ASN A 1051 45.71 -23.90 -12.07
C ASN A 1051 45.46 -22.66 -11.17
N GLY A 1052 46.12 -22.62 -10.01
CA GLY A 1052 46.27 -21.45 -9.13
C GLY A 1052 46.13 -21.75 -7.62
N PRO A 1053 47.18 -21.59 -6.78
CA PRO A 1053 47.17 -22.06 -5.39
C PRO A 1053 47.06 -20.89 -4.40
N LEU A 1054 45.93 -20.75 -3.70
CA LEU A 1054 45.79 -20.10 -2.37
C LEU A 1054 44.29 -19.95 -2.07
N ILE A 1055 43.83 -20.43 -0.91
CA ILE A 1055 42.46 -20.18 -0.40
C ILE A 1055 42.59 -19.49 0.96
N SER A 1056 41.76 -18.47 1.20
CA SER A 1056 41.57 -17.83 2.50
C SER A 1056 40.47 -18.57 3.28
N LEU A 1057 40.74 -18.97 4.52
CA LEU A 1057 39.73 -19.45 5.46
C LEU A 1057 39.52 -18.40 6.57
N LYS A 1058 38.28 -18.31 7.09
CA LYS A 1058 37.88 -17.37 8.16
C LYS A 1058 38.93 -17.32 9.30
N LYS A 1059 39.23 -16.11 9.80
CA LYS A 1059 40.21 -15.76 10.87
C LYS A 1059 41.70 -15.62 10.46
N GLY A 1060 42.01 -15.44 9.18
CA GLY A 1060 43.31 -14.91 8.74
C GLY A 1060 44.46 -15.93 8.68
N TRP A 1061 44.14 -17.21 8.51
CA TRP A 1061 45.10 -18.28 8.25
C TRP A 1061 45.10 -18.66 6.76
N PHE A 1062 46.25 -19.02 6.21
CA PHE A 1062 46.33 -19.58 4.86
C PHE A 1062 47.17 -20.86 4.84
N THR A 1063 46.69 -21.84 4.07
CA THR A 1063 47.25 -23.18 3.96
C THR A 1063 47.72 -23.42 2.53
N ASN A 1064 48.85 -24.13 2.39
CA ASN A 1064 49.26 -24.64 1.10
C ASN A 1064 48.42 -25.87 0.77
N LEU A 1065 47.59 -25.78 -0.28
CA LEU A 1065 46.71 -26.87 -0.69
C LEU A 1065 47.46 -28.15 -1.11
N ASN A 1066 48.70 -28.02 -1.60
CA ASN A 1066 49.45 -29.19 -2.08
C ASN A 1066 50.12 -29.98 -0.95
N THR A 1067 50.35 -29.34 0.21
CA THR A 1067 51.06 -29.99 1.33
C THR A 1067 50.22 -30.11 2.60
N GLY A 1068 49.01 -29.53 2.61
CA GLY A 1068 48.17 -29.40 3.80
C GLY A 1068 48.81 -28.56 4.93
N ARG A 1069 50.00 -28.01 4.70
CA ARG A 1069 50.78 -27.30 5.72
C ARG A 1069 50.24 -25.88 5.88
N CYS A 1070 49.94 -25.50 7.11
CA CYS A 1070 49.63 -24.12 7.45
C CYS A 1070 50.87 -23.26 7.20
N LEU A 1071 50.78 -22.32 6.24
CA LEU A 1071 51.92 -21.49 5.83
C LEU A 1071 52.11 -20.28 6.74
N GLY A 1072 51.05 -19.87 7.45
CA GLY A 1072 51.12 -18.80 8.43
C GLY A 1072 49.77 -18.13 8.68
N ARG A 1073 49.78 -17.20 9.63
CA ARG A 1073 48.67 -16.31 9.95
C ARG A 1073 49.08 -14.89 9.55
N PHE A 1074 48.14 -14.09 9.05
CA PHE A 1074 48.37 -12.64 8.95
C PHE A 1074 48.74 -12.08 10.33
N PRO A 1075 49.78 -11.23 10.45
CA PRO A 1075 50.06 -10.54 11.70
C PRO A 1075 48.93 -9.54 11.99
N VAL A 1076 48.06 -9.95 12.92
CA VAL A 1076 47.12 -9.17 13.76
C VAL A 1076 46.22 -8.13 13.06
N GLY A 1077 44.89 -8.38 13.11
CA GLY A 1077 43.88 -7.32 13.27
C GLY A 1077 43.15 -6.80 12.01
N ALA A 1078 43.45 -7.25 10.80
CA ALA A 1078 42.80 -6.74 9.59
C ALA A 1078 41.69 -7.68 9.07
N SER A 1079 40.44 -7.20 9.05
CA SER A 1079 39.38 -7.74 8.19
C SER A 1079 39.53 -7.15 6.78
N PHE A 1080 39.53 -8.00 5.75
CA PHE A 1080 39.64 -7.56 4.36
C PHE A 1080 38.25 -7.49 3.72
N HIS A 1081 37.95 -6.39 3.02
CA HIS A 1081 36.69 -6.25 2.26
C HIS A 1081 36.76 -6.92 0.89
N CYS A 1082 37.95 -7.01 0.32
CA CYS A 1082 38.18 -7.59 -1.00
C CYS A 1082 39.62 -8.12 -1.06
N LEU A 1083 39.77 -9.33 -1.58
CA LEU A 1083 41.04 -10.00 -1.82
C LEU A 1083 41.10 -10.46 -3.28
N GLN A 1084 42.17 -10.07 -3.97
CA GLN A 1084 42.41 -10.43 -5.36
C GLN A 1084 43.84 -10.94 -5.52
N VAL A 1085 43.99 -12.13 -6.11
CA VAL A 1085 45.30 -12.73 -6.41
C VAL A 1085 45.63 -12.46 -7.87
N ARG A 1086 46.86 -12.01 -8.15
CA ARG A 1086 47.39 -11.92 -9.51
C ARG A 1086 48.83 -12.43 -9.54
N GLY A 1087 49.02 -13.62 -10.11
CA GLY A 1087 50.32 -14.30 -10.12
C GLY A 1087 50.74 -14.75 -8.72
N SER A 1088 52.01 -14.52 -8.34
CA SER A 1088 52.53 -14.78 -6.99
C SER A 1088 52.29 -13.63 -6.01
N THR A 1089 51.35 -12.73 -6.32
CA THR A 1089 51.07 -11.51 -5.55
C THR A 1089 49.62 -11.47 -5.11
N LEU A 1090 49.40 -11.24 -3.83
CA LEU A 1090 48.09 -11.02 -3.24
C LEU A 1090 47.87 -9.53 -3.01
N PHE A 1091 46.72 -9.03 -3.45
CA PHE A 1091 46.24 -7.67 -3.20
C PHE A 1091 45.02 -7.75 -2.29
N GLY A 1092 45.03 -7.01 -1.19
CA GLY A 1092 43.89 -6.95 -0.27
C GLY A 1092 43.69 -5.55 0.29
N TRP A 1093 42.44 -5.11 0.38
CA TRP A 1093 42.06 -3.86 1.03
C TRP A 1093 41.57 -4.13 2.45
N THR A 1094 42.18 -3.48 3.43
CA THR A 1094 41.76 -3.58 4.84
C THR A 1094 40.55 -2.70 5.12
N SER A 1095 39.83 -2.98 6.20
CA SER A 1095 38.74 -2.12 6.73
C SER A 1095 39.18 -0.71 7.13
N ALA A 1096 40.49 -0.43 7.16
CA ALA A 1096 41.05 0.91 7.34
C ALA A 1096 41.44 1.59 6.01
N TYR A 1097 40.97 1.08 4.86
CA TYR A 1097 41.28 1.57 3.51
C TYR A 1097 42.76 1.59 3.16
N GLN A 1098 43.56 0.67 3.72
CA GLN A 1098 44.95 0.48 3.34
C GLN A 1098 45.07 -0.68 2.35
N LEU A 1099 45.79 -0.45 1.25
CA LEU A 1099 46.13 -1.49 0.28
C LEU A 1099 47.34 -2.28 0.79
N VAL A 1100 47.13 -3.56 1.06
CA VAL A 1100 48.19 -4.49 1.45
C VAL A 1100 48.53 -5.36 0.25
N ILE A 1101 49.82 -5.34 -0.13
CA ILE A 1101 50.37 -6.10 -1.25
C ILE A 1101 51.41 -7.07 -0.70
N ILE A 1102 51.21 -8.37 -0.92
CA ILE A 1102 52.13 -9.41 -0.46
C ILE A 1102 52.62 -10.21 -1.66
N HIS A 1103 53.94 -10.21 -1.85
CA HIS A 1103 54.62 -10.99 -2.87
C HIS A 1103 55.20 -12.27 -2.28
N PHE A 1104 54.79 -13.42 -2.82
CA PHE A 1104 55.38 -14.71 -2.47
C PHE A 1104 56.58 -14.97 -3.39
N LEU A 1105 57.79 -14.99 -2.81
CA LEU A 1105 59.00 -15.41 -3.51
C LEU A 1105 59.00 -16.95 -3.57
N THR A 1106 58.90 -17.51 -4.77
CA THR A 1106 58.99 -18.96 -4.99
C THR A 1106 60.43 -19.42 -4.79
N GLN A 1107 60.66 -20.29 -3.80
CA GLN A 1107 61.75 -21.28 -3.81
C GLN A 1107 61.14 -22.67 -3.72
#